data_AF-A0A4D8PWH6-F1
#
_entry.id   AF-A0A4D8PWH6-F1
#
_cell.length_a   1.000
_cell.length_b   1.000
_cell.length_c   1.000
_cell.angle_alpha   90.00
_cell.angle_beta   90.00
_cell.angle_gamma   90.00
#
_symmetry.space_group_name_H-M   'P 1'
#
loop_
_entity.id
_entity.type
_entity.pdbx_description
1 polymer ?
#
loop_
_entity_poly.entity_id
_entity_poly.type
_entity_poly.pdbx_seq_one_letter_code
_entity_poly.pdbx_strand_id
1 'polypeptide(L)'
;MARPDRLEFRVDRQCFEAIAELKAECIITHDQARSAADAITAFRQEYGAAAAALAEHGGEGLASHTLIRQGELYGEALRKVMADTRPQIAVSRVWAPLLRIGTAEIEGGRDGLIVTALHPLRLAELAAKARQLAEALRKVVLSPETDADELGNYVEMVAHAMGRTYYADVAMSSARRLLIETRRLGDLSLLESPTFGAVGDELADEPADETVEKFELVTEEYLRLRPHEKSNFSAILLDAESEDLPLMMANSMARRIESEADLRCDLVLTHENPMRLRQIYEQQNGRIGHEIDSALTSEAAKNFLSRLRVGIVGSDGLAGAGPKWHDVAVLQDVIARRAKVRWDRSKEGGTHPGFEEHVPTAASRRKPFRKGDTTSGVFLAAPVQPEAGQAYLDALHDALEGLPSERDGAWRPLQEVEFASGEVKSALERAHRLGNWVMTFDRLADRRLIATDGRRIIRYFSDPRSDHNVIVSAEITEGDIGERLRTDLESLLPSEPPASIDGLVKLIHRNSADLSGAIVMRGAHSATHAQELLGLVVAQREIELLLASSSRDRKAAWFFLDDFYGWLDLSKTRADILAVDLANTVDGRKVRLVVCEAKFVGQANLAEQRKRSLGQLEDTFEVLRKRLVDPEGTVDRSTWLGRLADLVLEHIAPFEQVGGVTFSQWIADIRAGSVPFEISGHSIVMIHDLNADPEGQPLVPDDEKARGERRPIAQWTLGRPSISASLKGMLSGEAAGRIRVPDEWPPLGTPPAAAVMKVEPELDVSVAPTARDIGPVIEPAYVKSAAICAEPIANPPSTGGMLETYRPAGSQRSTTPCVL
;
A
#
# COMPACT_ATOMS: atom_id res chain seq x y z
N MET A 1 8.57 -35.57 -6.41
CA MET A 1 8.64 -36.31 -5.12
C MET A 1 9.98 -36.01 -4.46
N ALA A 2 9.96 -35.49 -3.23
CA ALA A 2 11.18 -35.19 -2.48
C ALA A 2 12.00 -36.46 -2.20
N ARG A 3 13.33 -36.34 -2.19
CA ARG A 3 14.27 -37.42 -1.86
C ARG A 3 15.02 -37.09 -0.56
N PRO A 4 14.38 -37.19 0.62
CA PRO A 4 14.93 -36.70 1.89
C PRO A 4 16.23 -37.39 2.32
N ASP A 5 16.53 -38.57 1.78
CA ASP A 5 17.76 -39.31 2.08
C ASP A 5 19.00 -38.79 1.34
N ARG A 6 18.85 -37.93 0.32
CA ARG A 6 20.01 -37.32 -0.35
C ARG A 6 20.70 -36.33 0.57
N LEU A 7 22.02 -36.45 0.67
CA LEU A 7 22.85 -35.59 1.53
C LEU A 7 22.64 -34.09 1.23
N GLU A 8 22.41 -33.73 -0.03
CA GLU A 8 22.16 -32.34 -0.50
C GLU A 8 20.94 -31.65 0.13
N PHE A 9 19.99 -32.39 0.70
CA PHE A 9 18.83 -31.87 1.44
C PHE A 9 18.94 -32.06 2.95
N ARG A 10 20.00 -32.73 3.44
CA ARG A 10 20.28 -32.98 4.86
C ARG A 10 21.12 -31.88 5.47
N VAL A 11 20.54 -30.69 5.64
CA VAL A 11 21.17 -29.52 6.30
C VAL A 11 21.74 -29.92 7.68
N ASP A 12 20.99 -30.74 8.43
CA ASP A 12 21.41 -31.27 9.73
C ASP A 12 22.71 -32.07 9.69
N ARG A 13 23.08 -32.69 8.56
CA ARG A 13 24.36 -33.40 8.39
C ARG A 13 25.43 -32.49 7.80
N GLN A 14 25.09 -31.77 6.72
CA GLN A 14 26.01 -30.89 6.00
C GLN A 14 26.69 -29.87 6.94
N CYS A 15 25.93 -29.21 7.81
CA CYS A 15 26.48 -28.20 8.71
C CYS A 15 27.47 -28.79 9.73
N PHE A 16 27.18 -29.96 10.33
CA PHE A 16 28.11 -30.59 11.29
C PHE A 16 29.35 -31.17 10.60
N GLU A 17 29.20 -31.78 9.42
CA GLU A 17 30.33 -32.25 8.60
C GLU A 17 31.25 -31.08 8.23
N ALA A 18 30.69 -29.98 7.73
CA ALA A 18 31.45 -28.77 7.41
C ALA A 18 32.14 -28.15 8.64
N ILE A 19 31.46 -28.02 9.79
CA ILE A 19 32.08 -27.51 11.03
C ILE A 19 33.21 -28.42 11.51
N ALA A 20 33.05 -29.75 11.40
CA ALA A 20 34.09 -30.71 11.77
C ALA A 20 35.32 -30.63 10.85
N GLU A 21 35.12 -30.48 9.54
CA GLU A 21 36.20 -30.26 8.57
C GLU A 21 36.93 -28.94 8.80
N LEU A 22 36.21 -27.82 8.93
CA LEU A 22 36.81 -26.49 9.20
C LEU A 22 37.64 -26.49 10.49
N LYS A 23 37.22 -27.26 11.51
CA LYS A 23 37.98 -27.48 12.74
C LYS A 23 39.23 -28.36 12.51
N ALA A 24 39.11 -29.43 11.73
CA ALA A 24 40.22 -30.33 11.41
C ALA A 24 41.31 -29.64 10.58
N GLU A 25 40.91 -28.75 9.66
CA GLU A 25 41.79 -27.90 8.87
C GLU A 25 42.35 -26.68 9.64
N CYS A 26 42.02 -26.54 10.93
CA CYS A 26 42.38 -25.41 11.79
C CYS A 26 41.90 -24.03 11.28
N ILE A 27 40.87 -23.99 10.43
CA ILE A 27 40.25 -22.76 9.90
C ILE A 27 39.41 -22.05 10.98
N ILE A 28 38.82 -22.82 11.90
CA ILE A 28 38.14 -22.33 13.11
C ILE A 28 38.70 -23.03 14.36
N THR A 29 38.62 -22.37 15.51
CA THR A 29 39.09 -22.94 16.78
C THR A 29 38.16 -24.03 17.31
N HIS A 30 38.65 -24.85 18.26
CA HIS A 30 37.81 -25.84 18.93
C HIS A 30 36.59 -25.19 19.61
N ASP A 31 36.77 -24.06 20.28
CA ASP A 31 35.69 -23.38 21.00
C ASP A 31 34.66 -22.74 20.05
N GLN A 32 35.12 -22.17 18.92
CA GLN A 32 34.23 -21.70 17.85
C GLN A 32 33.40 -22.83 17.26
N ALA A 33 34.03 -23.95 16.91
CA ALA A 33 33.36 -25.12 16.38
C ALA A 33 32.35 -25.72 17.37
N ARG A 34 32.69 -25.76 18.67
CA ARG A 34 31.78 -26.21 19.74
C ARG A 34 30.60 -25.24 19.88
N SER A 35 30.85 -23.94 20.01
CA SER A 35 29.81 -22.90 20.13
C SER A 35 28.79 -22.94 18.99
N ALA A 36 29.27 -23.03 17.74
CA ALA A 36 28.40 -23.16 16.56
C ALA A 36 27.61 -24.48 16.55
N ALA A 37 28.25 -25.61 16.89
CA ALA A 37 27.61 -26.92 16.92
C ALA A 37 26.55 -27.05 18.04
N ASP A 38 26.82 -26.50 19.23
CA ASP A 38 25.90 -26.50 20.37
C ASP A 38 24.64 -25.69 20.02
N ALA A 39 24.80 -24.50 19.41
CA ALA A 39 23.69 -23.66 19.00
C ALA A 39 22.80 -24.31 17.91
N ILE A 40 23.41 -24.92 16.88
CA ILE A 40 22.68 -25.70 15.86
C ILE A 40 21.97 -26.91 16.50
N THR A 41 22.58 -27.55 17.49
CA THR A 41 21.98 -28.70 18.20
C THR A 41 20.75 -28.28 19.00
N ALA A 42 20.82 -27.17 19.75
CA ALA A 42 19.69 -26.63 20.50
C ALA A 42 18.52 -26.26 19.58
N PHE A 43 18.80 -25.52 18.50
CA PHE A 43 17.79 -25.22 17.47
C PHE A 43 17.17 -26.49 16.88
N ARG A 44 17.98 -27.48 16.48
CA ARG A 44 17.49 -28.73 15.89
C ARG A 44 16.57 -29.53 16.82
N GLN A 45 16.88 -29.56 18.12
CA GLN A 45 16.05 -30.24 19.12
C GLN A 45 14.67 -29.57 19.23
N GLU A 46 14.66 -28.24 19.39
CA GLU A 46 13.42 -27.47 19.53
C GLU A 46 12.58 -27.48 18.25
N TYR A 47 13.21 -27.35 17.08
CA TYR A 47 12.54 -27.46 15.78
C TYR A 47 11.89 -28.84 15.59
N GLY A 48 12.56 -29.91 16.06
CA GLY A 48 11.98 -31.25 16.10
C GLY A 48 10.75 -31.34 17.01
N ALA A 49 10.81 -30.72 18.19
CA ALA A 49 9.68 -30.66 19.13
C ALA A 49 8.51 -29.83 18.57
N ALA A 50 8.79 -28.73 17.87
CA ALA A 50 7.79 -27.90 17.21
C ALA A 50 7.08 -28.63 16.06
N ALA A 51 7.84 -29.36 15.22
CA ALA A 51 7.27 -30.21 14.18
C ALA A 51 6.42 -31.36 14.77
N ALA A 52 6.88 -31.98 15.86
CA ALA A 52 6.12 -33.00 16.57
C ALA A 52 4.82 -32.44 17.18
N ALA A 53 4.86 -31.26 17.80
CA ALA A 53 3.68 -30.60 18.37
C ALA A 53 2.57 -30.32 17.35
N LEU A 54 2.92 -30.10 16.07
CA LEU A 54 1.97 -29.94 14.97
C LEU A 54 1.51 -31.27 14.34
N ALA A 55 2.39 -32.27 14.27
CA ALA A 55 2.14 -33.49 13.49
C ALA A 55 1.66 -34.70 14.32
N GLU A 56 1.97 -34.75 15.61
CA GLU A 56 1.61 -35.88 16.47
C GLU A 56 0.17 -35.78 17.00
N HIS A 57 -0.52 -36.92 17.03
CA HIS A 57 -1.88 -36.98 17.53
C HIS A 57 -1.91 -36.76 19.06
N GLY A 58 -2.41 -35.60 19.49
CA GLY A 58 -2.37 -35.15 20.88
C GLY A 58 -1.27 -34.13 21.19
N GLY A 59 -0.51 -33.67 20.19
CA GLY A 59 0.36 -32.50 20.32
C GLY A 59 -0.42 -31.21 20.58
N GLU A 60 0.25 -30.21 21.16
CA GLU A 60 -0.36 -28.91 21.52
C GLU A 60 -0.73 -28.03 20.30
N GLY A 61 -0.32 -28.40 19.09
CA GLY A 61 -0.58 -27.65 17.87
C GLY A 61 -0.05 -26.22 17.94
N LEU A 62 -0.82 -25.27 17.41
CA LEU A 62 -0.50 -23.84 17.38
C LEU A 62 -0.36 -23.19 18.77
N ALA A 63 -0.83 -23.84 19.85
CA ALA A 63 -0.66 -23.34 21.20
C ALA A 63 0.78 -23.53 21.71
N SER A 64 1.54 -24.49 21.14
CA SER A 64 2.84 -24.87 21.69
C SER A 64 3.86 -23.73 21.71
N HIS A 65 4.51 -23.54 22.85
CA HIS A 65 5.60 -22.56 22.98
C HIS A 65 6.84 -22.93 22.14
N THR A 66 7.00 -24.21 21.79
CA THR A 66 8.12 -24.72 20.98
C THR A 66 8.18 -24.05 19.60
N LEU A 67 7.03 -23.67 19.03
CA LEU A 67 6.92 -23.01 17.72
C LEU A 67 7.61 -21.64 17.67
N ILE A 68 7.48 -20.83 18.72
CA ILE A 68 8.19 -19.55 18.84
C ILE A 68 9.63 -19.81 19.29
N ARG A 69 9.84 -20.71 20.26
CA ARG A 69 11.14 -20.98 20.85
C ARG A 69 12.17 -21.52 19.83
N GLN A 70 11.76 -22.36 18.89
CA GLN A 70 12.65 -22.79 17.80
C GLN A 70 13.06 -21.63 16.89
N GLY A 71 12.21 -20.63 16.70
CA GLY A 71 12.51 -19.43 15.91
C GLY A 71 13.53 -18.53 16.59
N GLU A 72 13.43 -18.35 17.91
CA GLU A 72 14.45 -17.68 18.72
C GLU A 72 15.80 -18.39 18.63
N LEU A 73 15.80 -19.72 18.80
CA LEU A 73 17.01 -20.54 18.73
C LEU A 73 17.59 -20.61 17.32
N TYR A 74 16.77 -20.53 16.27
CA TYR A 74 17.24 -20.37 14.89
C TYR A 74 18.00 -19.05 14.71
N GLY A 75 17.45 -17.96 15.24
CA GLY A 75 18.11 -16.65 15.28
C GLY A 75 19.39 -16.63 16.10
N GLU A 76 19.43 -17.34 17.23
CA GLU A 76 20.68 -17.55 18.00
C GLU A 76 21.69 -18.37 17.19
N ALA A 77 21.29 -19.49 16.60
CA ALA A 77 22.16 -20.35 15.79
C ALA A 77 22.77 -19.58 14.62
N LEU A 78 22.00 -18.79 13.88
CA LEU A 78 22.52 -17.92 12.83
C LEU A 78 23.54 -16.90 13.36
N ARG A 79 23.23 -16.18 14.45
CA ARG A 79 24.17 -15.23 15.07
C ARG A 79 25.46 -15.89 15.55
N LYS A 80 25.38 -17.07 16.18
CA LYS A 80 26.54 -17.85 16.65
C LYS A 80 27.39 -18.35 15.49
N VAL A 81 26.76 -18.92 14.47
CA VAL A 81 27.43 -19.39 13.25
C VAL A 81 28.11 -18.23 12.52
N MET A 82 27.42 -17.11 12.29
CA MET A 82 28.01 -15.88 11.74
C MET A 82 29.14 -15.34 12.62
N ALA A 83 29.04 -15.50 13.93
CA ALA A 83 30.03 -14.97 14.85
C ALA A 83 31.32 -15.78 14.90
N ASP A 84 31.18 -17.11 14.97
CA ASP A 84 32.26 -18.05 15.30
C ASP A 84 32.87 -18.71 14.06
N THR A 85 32.14 -18.76 12.94
CA THR A 85 32.58 -19.38 11.67
C THR A 85 32.73 -18.34 10.55
N ARG A 86 33.43 -17.23 10.80
CA ARG A 86 33.60 -16.14 9.82
C ARG A 86 34.34 -16.46 8.50
N PRO A 87 35.27 -17.43 8.38
CA PRO A 87 36.01 -17.63 7.12
C PRO A 87 35.09 -17.87 5.91
N GLN A 88 35.44 -17.32 4.74
CA GLN A 88 34.57 -17.28 3.55
C GLN A 88 33.97 -18.64 3.15
N ILE A 89 34.74 -19.71 3.31
CA ILE A 89 34.30 -21.09 3.03
C ILE A 89 33.16 -21.57 3.95
N ALA A 90 33.03 -21.04 5.16
CA ALA A 90 31.93 -21.37 6.07
C ALA A 90 30.61 -20.71 5.65
N VAL A 91 30.67 -19.54 4.99
CA VAL A 91 29.47 -18.88 4.44
C VAL A 91 28.74 -19.80 3.46
N SER A 92 29.48 -20.44 2.55
CA SER A 92 28.89 -21.37 1.58
C SER A 92 28.59 -22.76 2.12
N ARG A 93 29.37 -23.27 3.10
CA ARG A 93 29.25 -24.65 3.61
C ARG A 93 28.43 -24.81 4.89
N VAL A 94 28.20 -23.74 5.64
CA VAL A 94 27.48 -23.76 6.93
C VAL A 94 26.33 -22.77 6.94
N TRP A 95 26.52 -21.52 6.50
CA TRP A 95 25.50 -20.47 6.62
C TRP A 95 24.41 -20.64 5.56
N ALA A 96 24.80 -20.75 4.28
CA ALA A 96 23.87 -20.94 3.17
C ALA A 96 22.97 -22.20 3.31
N PRO A 97 23.44 -23.37 3.79
CA PRO A 97 22.56 -24.49 4.10
C PRO A 97 21.52 -24.20 5.19
N LEU A 98 21.85 -23.46 6.25
CA LEU A 98 20.89 -23.09 7.30
C LEU A 98 19.76 -22.20 6.77
N LEU A 99 20.06 -21.32 5.80
CA LEU A 99 19.07 -20.46 5.13
C LEU A 99 18.11 -21.21 4.20
N ARG A 100 18.39 -22.47 3.85
CA ARG A 100 17.55 -23.30 2.95
C ARG A 100 16.58 -24.22 3.69
N ILE A 101 16.55 -24.21 5.02
CA ILE A 101 15.62 -25.04 5.83
C ILE A 101 14.18 -24.64 5.53
N GLY A 102 13.34 -25.61 5.14
CA GLY A 102 11.94 -25.37 4.82
C GLY A 102 11.71 -24.64 3.50
N THR A 103 12.66 -24.68 2.57
CA THR A 103 12.53 -24.14 1.20
C THR A 103 12.57 -25.26 0.15
N ALA A 104 11.93 -25.04 -1.00
CA ALA A 104 11.93 -25.97 -2.13
C ALA A 104 12.14 -25.21 -3.45
N GLU A 105 13.18 -25.54 -4.20
CA GLU A 105 13.49 -24.92 -5.50
C GLU A 105 12.56 -25.43 -6.59
N ILE A 106 12.20 -24.54 -7.52
CA ILE A 106 11.41 -24.86 -8.71
C ILE A 106 12.38 -25.20 -9.84
N GLU A 107 12.23 -26.40 -10.41
CA GLU A 107 13.03 -26.86 -11.56
C GLU A 107 12.31 -26.53 -12.88
N GLY A 108 12.93 -25.69 -13.70
CA GLY A 108 12.40 -25.25 -15.00
C GLY A 108 11.62 -23.94 -14.92
N GLY A 109 11.79 -23.10 -15.93
CA GLY A 109 11.21 -21.75 -15.99
C GLY A 109 12.06 -20.68 -15.30
N ARG A 110 11.41 -19.64 -14.78
CA ARG A 110 12.03 -18.54 -14.02
C ARG A 110 12.68 -19.03 -12.70
N ASP A 111 13.75 -18.36 -12.27
CA ASP A 111 14.36 -18.57 -10.95
C ASP A 111 13.31 -18.39 -9.83
N GLY A 112 12.87 -19.52 -9.24
CA GLY A 112 11.78 -19.56 -8.27
C GLY A 112 12.03 -20.50 -7.09
N LEU A 113 11.48 -20.15 -5.94
CA LEU A 113 11.61 -20.89 -4.69
C LEU A 113 10.28 -20.87 -3.94
N ILE A 114 9.83 -22.01 -3.43
CA ILE A 114 8.72 -22.09 -2.49
C ILE A 114 9.28 -22.04 -1.07
N VAL A 115 8.90 -21.03 -0.29
CA VAL A 115 9.08 -21.01 1.17
C VAL A 115 7.88 -21.73 1.78
N THR A 116 8.14 -22.77 2.57
CA THR A 116 7.08 -23.62 3.14
C THR A 116 6.72 -23.22 4.56
N ALA A 117 5.55 -23.67 5.03
CA ALA A 117 5.11 -23.53 6.42
C ALA A 117 6.11 -24.11 7.46
N LEU A 118 7.00 -25.02 7.02
CA LEU A 118 8.06 -25.62 7.84
C LEU A 118 9.34 -24.76 7.91
N HIS A 119 9.41 -23.61 7.23
CA HIS A 119 10.53 -22.68 7.43
C HIS A 119 10.54 -22.20 8.90
N PRO A 120 11.69 -22.11 9.59
CA PRO A 120 11.74 -21.78 11.02
C PRO A 120 11.01 -20.48 11.39
N LEU A 121 11.12 -19.44 10.56
CA LEU A 121 10.39 -18.19 10.78
C LEU A 121 8.88 -18.29 10.49
N ARG A 122 8.44 -19.21 9.61
CA ARG A 122 7.00 -19.46 9.32
C ARG A 122 6.32 -20.22 10.47
N LEU A 123 7.02 -21.16 11.12
CA LEU A 123 6.53 -21.83 12.33
C LEU A 123 6.34 -20.84 13.50
N ALA A 124 7.26 -19.88 13.67
CA ALA A 124 7.13 -18.83 14.67
C ALA A 124 5.99 -17.84 14.33
N GLU A 125 5.85 -17.46 13.06
CA GLU A 125 4.72 -16.66 12.54
C GLU A 125 3.36 -17.31 12.80
N LEU A 126 3.22 -18.61 12.53
CA LEU A 126 1.99 -19.37 12.76
C LEU A 126 1.52 -19.28 14.22
N ALA A 127 2.44 -19.48 15.17
CA ALA A 127 2.13 -19.35 16.60
C ALA A 127 1.86 -17.89 17.02
N ALA A 128 2.60 -16.92 16.48
CA ALA A 128 2.37 -15.51 16.73
C ALA A 128 0.97 -15.07 16.25
N LYS A 129 0.60 -15.37 15.01
CA LYS A 129 -0.73 -15.10 14.45
C LYS A 129 -1.84 -15.77 15.24
N ALA A 130 -1.67 -17.02 15.67
CA ALA A 130 -2.65 -17.72 16.50
C ALA A 130 -2.86 -17.03 17.86
N ARG A 131 -1.79 -16.53 18.49
CA ARG A 131 -1.85 -15.77 19.76
C ARG A 131 -2.48 -14.39 19.57
N GLN A 132 -2.10 -13.69 18.49
CA GLN A 132 -2.69 -12.41 18.10
C GLN A 132 -4.19 -12.53 17.77
N LEU A 133 -4.61 -13.62 17.11
CA LEU A 133 -6.03 -13.91 16.85
C LEU A 133 -6.81 -14.18 18.14
N ALA A 134 -6.24 -14.95 19.06
CA ALA A 134 -6.85 -15.18 20.37
C ALA A 134 -7.03 -13.85 21.14
N GLU A 135 -6.06 -12.94 21.06
CA GLU A 135 -6.15 -11.63 21.70
C GLU A 135 -7.16 -10.70 21.01
N ALA A 136 -7.17 -10.65 19.67
CA ALA A 136 -8.18 -9.91 18.91
C ALA A 136 -9.61 -10.41 19.21
N LEU A 137 -9.82 -11.72 19.33
CA LEU A 137 -11.11 -12.30 19.71
C LEU A 137 -11.49 -11.95 21.15
N ARG A 138 -10.56 -11.98 22.12
CA ARG A 138 -10.83 -11.50 23.49
C ARG A 138 -11.25 -10.04 23.48
N LYS A 139 -10.55 -9.20 22.71
CA LYS A 139 -10.83 -7.77 22.57
C LYS A 139 -12.24 -7.53 22.05
N VAL A 140 -12.63 -8.20 20.97
CA VAL A 140 -13.99 -8.14 20.40
C VAL A 140 -15.05 -8.57 21.43
N VAL A 141 -14.79 -9.62 22.21
CA VAL A 141 -15.74 -10.16 23.21
C VAL A 141 -15.83 -9.29 24.48
N LEU A 142 -14.77 -8.57 24.84
CA LEU A 142 -14.69 -7.71 26.03
C LEU A 142 -14.99 -6.23 25.76
N SER A 143 -15.02 -5.81 24.49
CA SER A 143 -15.40 -4.45 24.10
C SER A 143 -16.84 -4.13 24.50
N PRO A 144 -17.12 -2.89 24.98
CA PRO A 144 -18.47 -2.44 25.28
C PRO A 144 -19.34 -2.32 24.02
N GLU A 145 -20.67 -2.38 24.18
CA GLU A 145 -21.63 -2.20 23.09
C GLU A 145 -21.46 -0.85 22.34
N THR A 146 -20.87 0.17 22.99
CA THR A 146 -20.55 1.47 22.38
C THR A 146 -19.54 1.41 21.24
N ASP A 147 -18.79 0.30 21.14
CA ASP A 147 -17.75 0.11 20.13
C ASP A 147 -18.22 -0.81 18.99
N ALA A 148 -19.47 -1.31 19.03
CA ALA A 148 -19.98 -2.32 18.11
C ALA A 148 -19.84 -1.94 16.62
N ASP A 149 -20.07 -0.66 16.28
CA ASP A 149 -19.90 -0.13 14.92
C ASP A 149 -18.43 -0.17 14.44
N GLU A 150 -17.47 -0.22 15.37
CA GLU A 150 -16.03 -0.24 15.07
C GLU A 150 -15.45 -1.65 14.97
N LEU A 151 -16.09 -2.62 15.64
CA LEU A 151 -15.60 -4.00 15.73
C LEU A 151 -15.58 -4.70 14.37
N GLY A 152 -16.52 -4.39 13.47
CA GLY A 152 -16.51 -4.93 12.11
C GLY A 152 -15.23 -4.57 11.36
N ASN A 153 -14.91 -3.28 11.32
CA ASN A 153 -13.70 -2.77 10.65
C ASN A 153 -12.42 -3.27 11.34
N TYR A 154 -12.41 -3.38 12.68
CA TYR A 154 -11.29 -4.01 13.40
C TYR A 154 -11.06 -5.46 12.99
N VAL A 155 -12.12 -6.27 12.90
CA VAL A 155 -12.02 -7.69 12.50
C VAL A 155 -11.56 -7.84 11.05
N GLU A 156 -12.07 -7.02 10.12
CA GLU A 156 -11.59 -7.00 8.73
C GLU A 156 -10.09 -6.69 8.64
N MET A 157 -9.60 -5.74 9.45
CA MET A 157 -8.19 -5.38 9.50
C MET A 157 -7.30 -6.47 10.07
N VAL A 158 -7.73 -7.11 11.15
CA VAL A 158 -7.02 -8.25 11.74
C VAL A 158 -6.95 -9.41 10.74
N ALA A 159 -8.07 -9.72 10.06
CA ALA A 159 -8.11 -10.76 9.03
C ALA A 159 -7.17 -10.45 7.85
N HIS A 160 -7.15 -9.20 7.36
CA HIS A 160 -6.25 -8.76 6.30
C HIS A 160 -4.77 -8.86 6.69
N ALA A 161 -4.44 -8.44 7.91
CA ALA A 161 -3.08 -8.54 8.45
C ALA A 161 -2.64 -10.01 8.59
N MET A 162 -3.53 -10.92 9.01
CA MET A 162 -3.21 -12.34 9.18
C MET A 162 -3.11 -13.12 7.86
N GLY A 163 -3.84 -12.71 6.82
CA GLY A 163 -3.72 -13.26 5.47
C GLY A 163 -2.40 -12.90 4.76
N ARG A 164 -1.66 -11.92 5.28
CA ARG A 164 -0.34 -11.49 4.80
C ARG A 164 0.79 -12.16 5.58
N THR A 165 1.92 -12.35 4.93
CA THR A 165 3.10 -13.03 5.46
C THR A 165 3.96 -12.11 6.34
N TYR A 166 4.58 -12.66 7.38
CA TYR A 166 5.33 -11.86 8.36
C TYR A 166 6.86 -11.93 8.17
N TYR A 167 7.40 -13.12 7.88
CA TYR A 167 8.85 -13.34 7.82
C TYR A 167 9.28 -14.21 6.63
N ALA A 168 10.55 -14.20 6.25
CA ALA A 168 11.06 -14.96 5.10
C ALA A 168 10.39 -14.60 3.74
N ASP A 169 9.95 -13.34 3.61
CA ASP A 169 9.45 -12.74 2.36
C ASP A 169 10.54 -12.61 1.28
N VAL A 170 11.80 -12.85 1.66
CA VAL A 170 12.98 -12.85 0.81
C VAL A 170 13.80 -14.11 1.06
N ALA A 171 14.47 -14.62 0.03
CA ALA A 171 15.33 -15.79 0.12
C ALA A 171 16.44 -15.76 -0.94
N MET A 172 17.34 -16.76 -0.91
CA MET A 172 18.41 -16.93 -1.87
C MET A 172 18.12 -18.14 -2.79
N SER A 173 18.22 -17.95 -4.10
CA SER A 173 18.20 -19.05 -5.08
C SER A 173 19.51 -19.85 -5.08
N SER A 174 19.52 -21.05 -5.67
CA SER A 174 20.76 -21.82 -5.89
C SER A 174 21.79 -21.09 -6.76
N ALA A 175 21.33 -20.19 -7.65
CA ALA A 175 22.17 -19.27 -8.42
C ALA A 175 22.66 -18.04 -7.62
N ARG A 176 22.45 -18.01 -6.30
CA ARG A 176 22.75 -16.89 -5.38
C ARG A 176 22.15 -15.55 -5.80
N ARG A 177 20.88 -15.56 -6.20
CA ARG A 177 20.09 -14.35 -6.45
C ARG A 177 19.10 -14.14 -5.30
N LEU A 178 18.86 -12.88 -4.96
CA LEU A 178 17.77 -12.51 -4.06
C LEU A 178 16.44 -12.76 -4.78
N LEU A 179 15.56 -13.54 -4.15
CA LEU A 179 14.18 -13.73 -4.54
C LEU A 179 13.27 -13.01 -3.53
N ILE A 180 12.11 -12.55 -4.00
CA ILE A 180 11.09 -11.86 -3.20
C ILE A 180 9.75 -12.57 -3.36
N GLU A 181 8.88 -12.48 -2.35
CA GLU A 181 7.53 -13.03 -2.45
C GLU A 181 6.73 -12.35 -3.56
N THR A 182 6.16 -13.15 -4.47
CA THR A 182 5.26 -12.70 -5.55
C THR A 182 3.84 -13.24 -5.38
N ARG A 183 3.69 -14.46 -4.86
CA ARG A 183 2.38 -15.06 -4.50
C ARG A 183 2.43 -15.79 -3.16
N ARG A 184 1.26 -15.92 -2.53
CA ARG A 184 1.05 -16.60 -1.24
C ARG A 184 -0.18 -17.53 -1.32
N LEU A 185 -0.14 -18.67 -0.65
CA LEU A 185 -1.29 -19.58 -0.50
C LEU A 185 -1.24 -20.25 0.88
N GLY A 186 -2.02 -19.71 1.83
CA GLY A 186 -1.82 -20.02 3.25
C GLY A 186 -0.40 -19.62 3.68
N ASP A 187 0.28 -20.50 4.40
CA ASP A 187 1.66 -20.28 4.90
C ASP A 187 2.75 -20.72 3.89
N LEU A 188 2.38 -20.92 2.63
CA LEU A 188 3.28 -21.15 1.51
C LEU A 188 3.47 -19.86 0.71
N SER A 189 4.70 -19.52 0.36
CA SER A 189 5.02 -18.37 -0.50
C SER A 189 5.80 -18.82 -1.74
N LEU A 190 5.41 -18.33 -2.92
CA LEU A 190 6.22 -18.34 -4.12
C LEU A 190 7.13 -17.11 -4.09
N LEU A 191 8.44 -17.33 -4.17
CA LEU A 191 9.45 -16.29 -4.26
C LEU A 191 10.14 -16.34 -5.62
N GLU A 192 10.26 -15.19 -6.29
CA GLU A 192 10.85 -15.04 -7.63
C GLU A 192 11.82 -13.84 -7.69
N SER A 193 12.59 -13.72 -8.77
CA SER A 193 13.48 -12.56 -8.99
C SER A 193 12.70 -11.23 -9.05
N PRO A 194 13.01 -10.22 -8.21
CA PRO A 194 12.35 -8.90 -8.24
C PRO A 194 12.65 -8.08 -9.51
N THR A 195 13.73 -8.42 -10.22
CA THR A 195 14.16 -7.76 -11.45
C THR A 195 13.99 -8.66 -12.65
N PHE A 196 13.67 -8.05 -13.78
CA PHE A 196 13.49 -8.70 -15.08
C PHE A 196 14.74 -8.44 -15.96
N GLY A 197 15.08 -9.37 -16.85
CA GLY A 197 16.12 -9.14 -17.86
C GLY A 197 17.49 -9.78 -17.65
N ALA A 198 17.59 -10.95 -16.99
CA ALA A 198 18.83 -11.73 -16.94
C ALA A 198 18.76 -13.10 -17.65
N VAL A 199 17.78 -13.97 -17.33
CA VAL A 199 17.74 -15.37 -17.84
C VAL A 199 16.33 -15.97 -18.01
N GLY A 200 15.24 -15.21 -17.81
CA GLY A 200 13.86 -15.74 -17.89
C GLY A 200 13.12 -15.27 -19.14
N ASP A 201 12.52 -16.21 -19.89
CA ASP A 201 11.73 -15.93 -21.11
C ASP A 201 10.21 -16.03 -20.86
N GLU A 202 9.78 -16.16 -19.60
CA GLU A 202 8.38 -16.33 -19.17
C GLU A 202 7.80 -15.05 -18.55
N LEU A 203 6.47 -14.87 -18.66
CA LEU A 203 5.70 -13.78 -18.05
C LEU A 203 5.73 -13.85 -16.51
N ALA A 204 5.31 -12.77 -15.86
CA ALA A 204 5.18 -12.69 -14.42
C ALA A 204 3.82 -13.21 -13.94
N ASP A 205 3.81 -13.96 -12.84
CA ASP A 205 2.58 -14.39 -12.18
C ASP A 205 2.03 -13.28 -11.23
N GLU A 206 2.08 -12.03 -11.68
CA GLU A 206 1.67 -10.84 -10.92
C GLU A 206 0.13 -10.79 -10.76
N PRO A 207 -0.40 -10.62 -9.54
CA PRO A 207 -1.85 -10.58 -9.29
C PRO A 207 -2.50 -9.38 -9.99
N ALA A 208 -3.64 -9.62 -10.62
CA ALA A 208 -4.32 -8.65 -11.48
C ALA A 208 -5.59 -8.03 -10.87
N ASP A 209 -6.21 -8.67 -9.87
CA ASP A 209 -7.47 -8.23 -9.25
C ASP A 209 -7.44 -6.76 -8.80
N GLU A 210 -6.44 -6.39 -7.98
CA GLU A 210 -6.28 -5.02 -7.50
C GLU A 210 -6.04 -4.02 -8.65
N THR A 211 -5.25 -4.39 -9.67
CA THR A 211 -5.03 -3.53 -10.84
C THR A 211 -6.33 -3.28 -11.61
N VAL A 212 -7.19 -4.29 -11.75
CA VAL A 212 -8.49 -4.18 -12.44
C VAL A 212 -9.49 -3.37 -11.63
N GLU A 213 -9.60 -3.59 -10.32
CA GLU A 213 -10.48 -2.83 -9.43
C GLU A 213 -10.15 -1.32 -9.48
N LYS A 214 -8.87 -0.98 -9.40
CA LYS A 214 -8.41 0.42 -9.48
C LYS A 214 -8.57 0.99 -10.90
N PHE A 215 -8.49 0.17 -11.95
CA PHE A 215 -8.80 0.59 -13.32
C PHE A 215 -10.30 0.87 -13.54
N GLU A 216 -11.21 0.07 -12.95
CA GLU A 216 -12.66 0.32 -12.96
C GLU A 216 -12.98 1.68 -12.33
N LEU A 217 -12.38 1.98 -11.16
CA LEU A 217 -12.51 3.26 -10.43
C LEU A 217 -12.04 4.47 -11.26
N VAL A 218 -10.84 4.38 -11.85
CA VAL A 218 -10.26 5.47 -12.66
C VAL A 218 -11.07 5.69 -13.94
N THR A 219 -11.54 4.62 -14.56
CA THR A 219 -12.41 4.68 -15.75
C THR A 219 -13.77 5.31 -15.42
N GLU A 220 -14.36 4.99 -14.26
CA GLU A 220 -15.63 5.61 -13.84
C GLU A 220 -15.49 7.12 -13.67
N GLU A 221 -14.42 7.57 -13.00
CA GLU A 221 -14.21 9.00 -12.82
C GLU A 221 -13.94 9.73 -14.13
N TYR A 222 -13.13 9.15 -15.03
CA TYR A 222 -12.85 9.72 -16.35
C TYR A 222 -14.14 9.92 -17.14
N LEU A 223 -14.98 8.88 -17.26
CA LEU A 223 -16.24 8.92 -18.00
C LEU A 223 -17.29 9.83 -17.33
N ARG A 224 -17.23 10.00 -16.01
CA ARG A 224 -18.07 10.97 -15.28
C ARG A 224 -17.67 12.42 -15.60
N LEU A 225 -16.37 12.71 -15.73
CA LEU A 225 -15.87 14.03 -16.13
C LEU A 225 -16.05 14.30 -17.64
N ARG A 226 -16.01 13.24 -18.46
CA ARG A 226 -16.16 13.31 -19.93
C ARG A 226 -17.23 12.33 -20.46
N PRO A 227 -18.53 12.61 -20.25
CA PRO A 227 -19.61 11.69 -20.67
C PRO A 227 -19.69 11.43 -22.17
N HIS A 228 -19.10 12.31 -23.01
CA HIS A 228 -19.07 12.14 -24.46
C HIS A 228 -18.13 11.00 -24.92
N GLU A 229 -17.05 10.75 -24.17
CA GLU A 229 -16.06 9.73 -24.53
C GLU A 229 -16.59 8.30 -24.35
N LYS A 230 -17.70 8.10 -23.61
CA LYS A 230 -18.36 6.79 -23.49
C LYS A 230 -18.58 6.10 -24.83
N SER A 231 -18.93 6.88 -25.86
CA SER A 231 -19.24 6.36 -27.19
C SER A 231 -18.03 5.80 -27.96
N ASN A 232 -16.80 6.10 -27.50
CA ASN A 232 -15.53 5.73 -28.14
C ASN A 232 -14.37 5.69 -27.11
N PHE A 233 -14.58 5.09 -25.93
CA PHE A 233 -13.56 5.05 -24.89
C PHE A 233 -12.40 4.13 -25.33
N SER A 234 -11.15 4.52 -25.10
CA SER A 234 -10.00 3.66 -25.39
C SER A 234 -8.98 3.62 -24.25
N ALA A 235 -8.61 2.40 -23.87
CA ALA A 235 -7.57 2.15 -22.87
C ALA A 235 -6.38 1.44 -23.52
N ILE A 236 -5.16 1.73 -23.09
CA ILE A 236 -3.95 1.03 -23.53
C ILE A 236 -3.14 0.51 -22.34
N LEU A 237 -2.83 -0.79 -22.32
CA LEU A 237 -1.92 -1.40 -21.37
C LEU A 237 -0.51 -1.44 -21.97
N LEU A 238 0.42 -0.71 -21.36
CA LEU A 238 1.81 -0.60 -21.82
C LEU A 238 2.71 -1.54 -21.01
N ASP A 239 3.58 -2.28 -21.71
CA ASP A 239 4.52 -3.24 -21.12
C ASP A 239 3.83 -4.26 -20.19
N ALA A 240 2.73 -4.82 -20.70
CA ALA A 240 1.99 -5.91 -20.07
C ALA A 240 2.90 -7.12 -19.87
N GLU A 241 3.18 -7.49 -18.61
CA GLU A 241 4.00 -8.67 -18.26
C GLU A 241 3.23 -9.66 -17.35
N SER A 242 1.96 -9.39 -17.02
CA SER A 242 1.05 -10.31 -16.31
C SER A 242 0.28 -11.18 -17.30
N GLU A 243 0.17 -12.49 -17.03
CA GLU A 243 -0.60 -13.43 -17.85
C GLU A 243 -2.12 -13.18 -17.72
N ASP A 244 -2.61 -12.88 -16.52
CA ASP A 244 -4.04 -12.78 -16.21
C ASP A 244 -4.63 -11.37 -16.48
N LEU A 245 -3.84 -10.30 -16.29
CA LEU A 245 -4.35 -8.91 -16.31
C LEU A 245 -5.17 -8.57 -17.56
N PRO A 246 -4.72 -8.84 -18.81
CA PRO A 246 -5.44 -8.38 -19.98
C PRO A 246 -6.81 -9.04 -20.16
N LEU A 247 -6.93 -10.32 -19.80
CA LEU A 247 -8.19 -11.06 -19.80
C LEU A 247 -9.14 -10.48 -18.74
N MET A 248 -8.64 -10.22 -17.54
CA MET A 248 -9.45 -9.67 -16.44
C MET A 248 -9.91 -8.23 -16.73
N MET A 249 -9.07 -7.39 -17.34
CA MET A 249 -9.46 -6.05 -17.83
C MET A 249 -10.55 -6.14 -18.91
N ALA A 250 -10.43 -7.07 -19.87
CA ALA A 250 -11.44 -7.27 -20.90
C ALA A 250 -12.78 -7.72 -20.30
N ASN A 251 -12.76 -8.66 -19.35
CA ASN A 251 -13.94 -9.15 -18.63
C ASN A 251 -14.57 -8.07 -17.73
N SER A 252 -13.77 -7.18 -17.14
CA SER A 252 -14.22 -5.97 -16.42
C SER A 252 -15.02 -5.04 -17.35
N MET A 253 -14.42 -4.65 -18.48
CA MET A 253 -15.08 -3.77 -19.44
C MET A 253 -16.31 -4.42 -20.09
N ALA A 254 -16.32 -5.75 -20.26
CA ALA A 254 -17.48 -6.49 -20.73
C ALA A 254 -18.71 -6.28 -19.82
N ARG A 255 -18.56 -6.55 -18.51
CA ARG A 255 -19.62 -6.35 -17.50
C ARG A 255 -20.12 -4.91 -17.48
N ARG A 256 -19.22 -3.94 -17.65
CA ARG A 256 -19.55 -2.52 -17.69
C ARG A 256 -20.32 -2.12 -18.95
N ILE A 257 -19.96 -2.67 -20.11
CA ILE A 257 -20.64 -2.45 -21.39
C ILE A 257 -22.05 -3.05 -21.40
N GLU A 258 -22.28 -4.13 -20.65
CA GLU A 258 -23.61 -4.71 -20.43
C GLU A 258 -24.51 -3.79 -19.57
N SER A 259 -23.95 -3.12 -18.55
CA SER A 259 -24.72 -2.20 -17.69
C SER A 259 -24.90 -0.79 -18.28
N GLU A 260 -23.93 -0.28 -19.02
CA GLU A 260 -23.95 1.05 -19.64
C GLU A 260 -24.16 0.93 -21.16
N ALA A 261 -25.40 1.10 -21.65
CA ALA A 261 -25.78 0.83 -23.04
C ALA A 261 -25.11 1.74 -24.11
N ASP A 262 -24.57 2.89 -23.71
CA ASP A 262 -23.86 3.86 -24.55
C ASP A 262 -22.35 3.61 -24.63
N LEU A 263 -21.79 2.79 -23.74
CA LEU A 263 -20.35 2.54 -23.63
C LEU A 263 -19.80 1.71 -24.80
N ARG A 264 -18.65 2.09 -25.34
CA ARG A 264 -17.82 1.27 -26.25
C ARG A 264 -16.37 1.39 -25.80
N CYS A 265 -15.62 0.30 -25.87
CA CYS A 265 -14.24 0.26 -25.43
C CYS A 265 -13.33 -0.37 -26.50
N ASP A 266 -12.29 0.36 -26.90
CA ASP A 266 -11.14 -0.19 -27.64
C ASP A 266 -9.97 -0.36 -26.64
N LEU A 267 -9.73 -1.59 -26.18
CA LEU A 267 -8.62 -1.98 -25.30
C LEU A 267 -7.41 -2.40 -26.14
N VAL A 268 -6.28 -1.72 -25.98
CA VAL A 268 -5.04 -1.98 -26.72
C VAL A 268 -3.97 -2.53 -25.79
N LEU A 269 -3.24 -3.54 -26.24
CA LEU A 269 -2.12 -4.14 -25.53
C LEU A 269 -0.83 -3.95 -26.33
N THR A 270 0.26 -3.57 -25.67
CA THR A 270 1.58 -3.39 -26.29
C THR A 270 2.70 -3.74 -25.34
N HIS A 271 3.88 -4.04 -25.89
CA HIS A 271 5.09 -4.35 -25.14
C HIS A 271 6.34 -3.89 -25.92
N GLU A 272 7.37 -3.39 -25.21
CA GLU A 272 8.66 -3.00 -25.82
C GLU A 272 9.35 -4.15 -26.58
N ASN A 273 9.43 -5.31 -25.94
CA ASN A 273 10.00 -6.53 -26.52
C ASN A 273 8.99 -7.25 -27.44
N PRO A 274 9.27 -7.42 -28.75
CA PRO A 274 8.37 -8.10 -29.69
C PRO A 274 8.19 -9.61 -29.43
N MET A 275 9.13 -10.28 -28.75
CA MET A 275 8.95 -11.70 -28.36
C MET A 275 7.89 -11.85 -27.28
N ARG A 276 7.97 -11.02 -26.24
CA ARG A 276 6.97 -10.94 -25.16
C ARG A 276 5.58 -10.67 -25.70
N LEU A 277 5.45 -9.70 -26.63
CA LEU A 277 4.17 -9.41 -27.29
C LEU A 277 3.58 -10.62 -28.04
N ARG A 278 4.42 -11.49 -28.63
CA ARG A 278 3.97 -12.72 -29.28
C ARG A 278 3.55 -13.79 -28.27
N GLN A 279 4.28 -13.95 -27.17
CA GLN A 279 3.90 -14.89 -26.11
C GLN A 279 2.55 -14.53 -25.49
N ILE A 280 2.36 -13.23 -25.20
CA ILE A 280 1.09 -12.68 -24.72
C ILE A 280 -0.04 -12.96 -25.73
N TYR A 281 0.20 -12.74 -27.02
CA TYR A 281 -0.74 -13.04 -28.11
C TYR A 281 -1.09 -14.53 -28.21
N GLU A 282 -0.10 -15.42 -28.10
CA GLU A 282 -0.28 -16.88 -28.16
C GLU A 282 -1.07 -17.40 -26.96
N GLN A 283 -0.72 -16.99 -25.74
CA GLN A 283 -1.43 -17.37 -24.51
C GLN A 283 -2.86 -16.81 -24.47
N GLN A 284 -3.05 -15.56 -24.87
CA GLN A 284 -4.37 -14.94 -24.93
C GLN A 284 -5.28 -15.60 -25.96
N ASN A 285 -4.81 -15.89 -27.17
CA ASN A 285 -5.63 -16.60 -28.15
C ASN A 285 -6.04 -18.00 -27.65
N GLY A 286 -5.19 -18.66 -26.85
CA GLY A 286 -5.55 -19.91 -26.17
C GLY A 286 -6.67 -19.72 -25.14
N ARG A 287 -6.50 -18.79 -24.18
CA ARG A 287 -7.45 -18.58 -23.08
C ARG A 287 -8.73 -17.86 -23.52
N ILE A 288 -8.60 -16.67 -24.12
CA ILE A 288 -9.72 -15.83 -24.60
C ILE A 288 -10.54 -16.58 -25.66
N GLY A 289 -9.88 -17.30 -26.58
CA GLY A 289 -10.59 -18.10 -27.60
C GLY A 289 -11.53 -19.11 -26.97
N HIS A 290 -11.05 -19.90 -25.99
CA HIS A 290 -11.87 -20.90 -25.32
C HIS A 290 -12.98 -20.32 -24.42
N GLU A 291 -12.73 -19.22 -23.71
CA GLU A 291 -13.76 -18.57 -22.88
C GLU A 291 -14.83 -17.84 -23.72
N ILE A 292 -14.43 -17.13 -24.78
CA ILE A 292 -15.37 -16.48 -25.69
C ILE A 292 -16.17 -17.53 -26.48
N ASP A 293 -15.55 -18.59 -27.01
CA ASP A 293 -16.29 -19.65 -27.72
C ASP A 293 -17.29 -20.38 -26.81
N SER A 294 -17.01 -20.50 -25.52
CA SER A 294 -17.97 -20.95 -24.50
C SER A 294 -19.15 -19.97 -24.32
N ALA A 295 -18.85 -18.67 -24.26
CA ALA A 295 -19.83 -17.59 -24.12
C ALA A 295 -20.67 -17.31 -25.39
N LEU A 296 -20.21 -17.71 -26.59
CA LEU A 296 -20.84 -17.45 -27.90
C LEU A 296 -22.24 -18.07 -28.11
N THR A 297 -22.79 -18.77 -27.11
CA THR A 297 -24.14 -19.35 -27.13
C THR A 297 -25.28 -18.35 -26.89
N SER A 298 -24.99 -17.11 -26.47
CA SER A 298 -25.98 -16.06 -26.16
C SER A 298 -25.98 -14.88 -27.14
N GLU A 299 -27.14 -14.24 -27.36
CA GLU A 299 -27.22 -12.96 -28.09
C GLU A 299 -26.48 -11.82 -27.38
N ALA A 300 -26.35 -11.88 -26.05
CA ALA A 300 -25.55 -10.92 -25.28
C ALA A 300 -24.08 -10.91 -25.74
N ALA A 301 -23.48 -12.10 -25.94
CA ALA A 301 -22.11 -12.26 -26.43
C ALA A 301 -21.89 -11.71 -27.85
N LYS A 302 -22.95 -11.65 -28.68
CA LYS A 302 -22.87 -11.05 -30.03
C LYS A 302 -22.93 -9.52 -30.00
N ASN A 303 -23.74 -8.94 -29.12
CA ASN A 303 -23.72 -7.49 -28.88
C ASN A 303 -22.39 -7.04 -28.24
N PHE A 304 -21.85 -7.85 -27.33
CA PHE A 304 -20.53 -7.68 -26.69
C PHE A 304 -19.39 -7.50 -27.71
N LEU A 305 -19.20 -8.44 -28.64
CA LEU A 305 -18.15 -8.37 -29.67
C LEU A 305 -18.27 -7.18 -30.64
N SER A 306 -19.40 -6.47 -30.65
CA SER A 306 -19.57 -5.24 -31.45
C SER A 306 -19.15 -3.96 -30.71
N ARG A 307 -18.97 -4.03 -29.38
CA ARG A 307 -18.78 -2.86 -28.49
C ARG A 307 -17.48 -2.90 -27.67
N LEU A 308 -16.90 -4.07 -27.44
CA LEU A 308 -15.53 -4.22 -26.93
C LEU A 308 -14.62 -4.71 -28.07
N ARG A 309 -13.51 -4.02 -28.30
CA ARG A 309 -12.42 -4.51 -29.17
C ARG A 309 -11.16 -4.68 -28.34
N VAL A 310 -10.49 -5.82 -28.50
CA VAL A 310 -9.16 -6.06 -27.94
C VAL A 310 -8.17 -6.09 -29.10
N GLY A 311 -7.21 -5.17 -29.10
CA GLY A 311 -6.19 -5.04 -30.14
C GLY A 311 -4.79 -5.22 -29.58
N ILE A 312 -3.93 -5.96 -30.28
CA ILE A 312 -2.52 -6.11 -29.91
C ILE A 312 -1.69 -5.35 -30.95
N VAL A 313 -0.93 -4.36 -30.48
CA VAL A 313 -0.21 -3.40 -31.33
C VAL A 313 1.27 -3.39 -30.95
N GLY A 314 2.15 -3.58 -31.94
CA GLY A 314 3.60 -3.46 -31.73
C GLY A 314 4.05 -2.02 -31.52
N SER A 315 5.19 -1.83 -30.87
CA SER A 315 5.81 -0.52 -30.60
C SER A 315 5.94 0.36 -31.86
N ASP A 316 6.30 -0.22 -33.01
CA ASP A 316 6.37 0.49 -34.29
C ASP A 316 5.01 1.03 -34.77
N GLY A 317 3.91 0.32 -34.46
CA GLY A 317 2.54 0.76 -34.80
C GLY A 317 2.10 1.99 -34.00
N LEU A 318 2.60 2.13 -32.77
CA LEU A 318 2.35 3.28 -31.91
C LEU A 318 3.22 4.51 -32.26
N ALA A 319 4.29 4.33 -33.04
CA ALA A 319 5.13 5.45 -33.48
C ALA A 319 4.44 6.38 -34.48
N GLY A 320 3.39 5.89 -35.17
CA GLY A 320 2.54 6.68 -36.06
C GLY A 320 1.27 7.23 -35.41
N ALA A 321 1.00 6.92 -34.14
CA ALA A 321 -0.18 7.42 -33.42
C ALA A 321 -0.02 8.92 -33.09
N GLY A 322 -1.13 9.67 -33.19
CA GLY A 322 -1.17 11.07 -32.76
C GLY A 322 -0.99 11.21 -31.24
N PRO A 323 -0.67 12.42 -30.75
CA PRO A 323 -0.62 12.67 -29.31
C PRO A 323 -1.99 12.45 -28.66
N LYS A 324 -2.01 11.81 -27.49
CA LYS A 324 -3.20 11.47 -26.69
C LYS A 324 -4.27 10.69 -27.47
N TRP A 325 -3.83 9.63 -28.14
CA TRP A 325 -4.67 8.71 -28.93
C TRP A 325 -5.65 7.86 -28.09
N HIS A 326 -5.32 7.63 -26.82
CA HIS A 326 -6.13 6.86 -25.87
C HIS A 326 -6.62 7.74 -24.72
N ASP A 327 -7.71 7.34 -24.08
CA ASP A 327 -8.22 8.01 -22.88
C ASP A 327 -7.37 7.67 -21.64
N VAL A 328 -7.10 6.38 -21.43
CA VAL A 328 -6.36 5.90 -20.26
C VAL A 328 -5.20 5.01 -20.70
N ALA A 329 -3.97 5.39 -20.37
CA ALA A 329 -2.82 4.50 -20.44
C ALA A 329 -2.59 3.86 -19.06
N VAL A 330 -2.38 2.53 -19.02
CA VAL A 330 -2.18 1.75 -17.80
C VAL A 330 -0.76 1.20 -17.76
N LEU A 331 -0.10 1.38 -16.62
CA LEU A 331 1.20 0.82 -16.27
C LEU A 331 1.04 -0.06 -15.01
N GLN A 332 1.26 -1.37 -15.11
CA GLN A 332 1.30 -2.28 -13.96
C GLN A 332 2.75 -2.66 -13.65
N ASP A 333 3.29 -2.31 -12.47
CA ASP A 333 4.64 -2.59 -11.96
C ASP A 333 5.84 -2.23 -12.91
N VAL A 334 5.58 -1.40 -13.93
CA VAL A 334 6.53 -0.97 -14.99
C VAL A 334 7.78 -0.26 -14.45
N ILE A 335 7.67 0.41 -13.30
CA ILE A 335 8.76 1.10 -12.60
C ILE A 335 9.48 0.11 -11.68
N ALA A 336 8.74 -0.68 -10.89
CA ALA A 336 9.26 -1.72 -10.03
C ALA A 336 10.16 -2.70 -10.81
N ARG A 337 9.71 -3.18 -11.98
CA ARG A 337 10.49 -4.10 -12.84
C ARG A 337 11.82 -3.54 -13.35
N ARG A 338 11.96 -2.20 -13.45
CA ARG A 338 13.16 -1.47 -13.90
C ARG A 338 14.03 -0.93 -12.75
N ALA A 339 13.62 -1.16 -11.50
CA ALA A 339 14.36 -0.75 -10.31
C ALA A 339 15.48 -1.72 -9.95
N LYS A 340 16.45 -1.25 -9.17
CA LYS A 340 17.63 -2.05 -8.77
C LYS A 340 17.47 -2.55 -7.34
N VAL A 341 17.75 -3.83 -7.13
CA VAL A 341 17.95 -4.37 -5.78
C VAL A 341 19.24 -3.78 -5.20
N ARG A 342 19.18 -3.36 -3.94
CA ARG A 342 20.33 -2.95 -3.13
C ARG A 342 20.13 -3.46 -1.70
N TRP A 343 21.09 -3.15 -0.84
CA TRP A 343 21.01 -3.35 0.59
C TRP A 343 21.28 -2.03 1.31
N ASP A 344 20.42 -1.68 2.26
CA ASP A 344 20.63 -0.56 3.19
C ASP A 344 21.24 -1.10 4.47
N ARG A 345 22.06 -0.27 5.13
CA ARG A 345 22.79 -0.63 6.35
C ARG A 345 22.44 0.34 7.46
N SER A 346 21.47 -0.05 8.28
CA SER A 346 21.03 0.77 9.41
C SER A 346 22.06 0.70 10.53
N LYS A 347 22.60 1.86 10.94
CA LYS A 347 23.40 2.01 12.16
C LYS A 347 22.58 2.37 13.40
N GLU A 348 21.29 2.60 13.22
CA GLU A 348 20.37 2.92 14.31
C GLU A 348 20.03 1.62 15.06
N GLY A 349 20.54 1.50 16.29
CA GLY A 349 20.31 0.35 17.17
C GLY A 349 18.88 0.37 17.73
N GLY A 350 17.93 -0.07 16.91
CA GLY A 350 16.53 -0.22 17.30
C GLY A 350 16.31 -1.40 18.26
N THR A 351 15.27 -1.29 19.08
CA THR A 351 14.76 -2.43 19.86
C THR A 351 14.06 -3.43 18.94
N HIS A 352 14.53 -4.67 18.91
CA HIS A 352 13.85 -5.76 18.20
C HIS A 352 12.60 -6.19 18.99
N PRO A 353 11.40 -6.19 18.38
CA PRO A 353 10.18 -6.65 19.04
C PRO A 353 10.17 -8.18 19.19
N GLY A 354 9.37 -8.68 20.15
CA GLY A 354 9.08 -10.11 20.25
C GLY A 354 8.21 -10.61 19.09
N PHE A 355 8.27 -11.91 18.79
CA PHE A 355 7.44 -12.51 17.74
C PHE A 355 5.94 -12.28 17.93
N GLU A 356 5.46 -12.30 19.18
CA GLU A 356 4.03 -12.18 19.53
C GLU A 356 3.48 -10.75 19.36
N GLU A 357 4.30 -9.75 19.64
CA GLU A 357 3.93 -8.33 19.59
C GLU A 357 4.11 -7.74 18.18
N HIS A 358 4.95 -8.36 17.35
CA HIS A 358 5.30 -7.82 16.06
C HIS A 358 4.23 -8.14 14.99
N VAL A 359 3.64 -7.07 14.44
CA VAL A 359 2.74 -7.11 13.28
C VAL A 359 3.44 -6.37 12.12
N PRO A 360 4.31 -7.03 11.36
CA PRO A 360 5.10 -6.40 10.29
C PRO A 360 4.25 -5.78 9.17
N THR A 361 3.00 -6.20 9.04
CA THR A 361 2.02 -5.70 8.08
C THR A 361 1.36 -4.38 8.50
N ALA A 362 1.60 -3.89 9.72
CA ALA A 362 1.04 -2.63 10.24
C ALA A 362 1.92 -1.39 9.96
N ALA A 363 3.00 -1.55 9.19
CA ALA A 363 3.86 -0.44 8.74
C ALA A 363 4.21 -0.59 7.26
N SER A 364 4.15 0.52 6.51
CA SER A 364 4.62 0.51 5.13
C SER A 364 6.07 0.11 5.04
N ARG A 365 6.38 -0.67 3.99
CA ARG A 365 7.74 -1.01 3.61
C ARG A 365 8.47 0.16 2.93
N ARG A 366 7.82 1.33 2.76
CA ARG A 366 8.43 2.51 2.12
C ARG A 366 9.65 3.00 2.90
N LYS A 367 10.75 3.24 2.20
CA LYS A 367 11.98 3.80 2.79
C LYS A 367 11.73 5.27 3.15
N PRO A 368 11.97 5.72 4.40
CA PRO A 368 11.91 7.14 4.74
C PRO A 368 12.94 7.96 3.96
N PHE A 369 12.50 9.07 3.38
CA PHE A 369 13.29 9.90 2.48
C PHE A 369 13.89 11.12 3.17
N ARG A 370 15.13 11.45 2.82
CA ARG A 370 15.82 12.67 3.23
C ARG A 370 15.69 13.76 2.17
N LYS A 371 15.96 15.00 2.56
CA LYS A 371 15.84 16.16 1.68
C LYS A 371 17.04 16.19 0.72
N GLY A 372 16.78 15.84 -0.53
CA GLY A 372 17.80 15.79 -1.59
C GLY A 372 18.09 14.39 -2.11
N ASP A 373 17.42 13.36 -1.58
CA ASP A 373 17.45 12.02 -2.16
C ASP A 373 17.03 12.05 -3.64
N THR A 374 17.82 11.40 -4.50
CA THR A 374 17.53 11.24 -5.94
C THR A 374 16.89 9.89 -6.28
N THR A 375 16.64 9.06 -5.27
CA THR A 375 16.02 7.75 -5.41
C THR A 375 14.71 7.66 -4.61
N SER A 376 13.82 6.76 -5.04
CA SER A 376 12.72 6.27 -4.23
C SER A 376 12.84 4.76 -4.05
N GLY A 377 12.39 4.22 -2.92
CA GLY A 377 12.63 2.83 -2.58
C GLY A 377 11.68 2.24 -1.55
N VAL A 378 11.58 0.92 -1.59
CA VAL A 378 10.78 0.08 -0.69
C VAL A 378 11.67 -1.06 -0.20
N PHE A 379 11.58 -1.37 1.09
CA PHE A 379 12.24 -2.53 1.69
C PHE A 379 11.55 -3.82 1.24
N LEU A 380 12.32 -4.83 0.87
CA LEU A 380 11.79 -6.11 0.38
C LEU A 380 11.33 -7.04 1.50
N ALA A 381 11.73 -6.74 2.74
CA ALA A 381 11.21 -7.33 3.98
C ALA A 381 10.76 -6.20 4.91
N ALA A 382 9.99 -6.51 5.96
CA ALA A 382 9.57 -5.49 6.94
C ALA A 382 10.79 -4.76 7.55
N PRO A 383 10.75 -3.41 7.69
CA PRO A 383 11.90 -2.61 8.12
C PRO A 383 12.28 -2.82 9.59
N VAL A 384 11.34 -3.27 10.41
CA VAL A 384 11.55 -3.77 11.76
C VAL A 384 11.42 -5.29 11.72
N GLN A 385 12.27 -5.98 12.47
CA GLN A 385 12.34 -7.44 12.54
C GLN A 385 12.57 -7.86 13.99
N PRO A 386 12.01 -8.99 14.46
CA PRO A 386 12.49 -9.68 15.64
C PRO A 386 13.95 -10.07 15.47
N GLU A 387 14.67 -10.34 16.56
CA GLU A 387 16.12 -10.60 16.50
C GLU A 387 16.47 -11.77 15.54
N ALA A 388 15.63 -12.81 15.50
CA ALA A 388 15.78 -13.92 14.57
C ALA A 388 15.51 -13.57 13.10
N GLY A 389 14.56 -12.66 12.84
CA GLY A 389 14.29 -12.12 11.50
C GLY A 389 15.45 -11.27 10.99
N GLN A 390 16.03 -10.43 11.86
CA GLN A 390 17.21 -9.64 11.48
C GLN A 390 18.44 -10.54 11.24
N ALA A 391 18.68 -11.52 12.13
CA ALA A 391 19.78 -12.48 11.95
C ALA A 391 19.66 -13.28 10.64
N TYR A 392 18.44 -13.56 10.18
CA TYR A 392 18.18 -14.15 8.87
C TYR A 392 18.54 -13.21 7.72
N LEU A 393 18.13 -11.93 7.78
CA LEU A 393 18.47 -10.94 6.74
C LEU A 393 19.98 -10.67 6.66
N ASP A 394 20.67 -10.57 7.80
CA ASP A 394 22.13 -10.36 7.85
C ASP A 394 22.89 -11.57 7.27
N ALA A 395 22.48 -12.80 7.64
CA ALA A 395 23.05 -14.02 7.09
C ALA A 395 22.75 -14.18 5.59
N LEU A 396 21.56 -13.78 5.14
CA LEU A 396 21.14 -13.82 3.74
C LEU A 396 21.97 -12.86 2.87
N HIS A 397 22.21 -11.64 3.34
CA HIS A 397 23.11 -10.68 2.70
C HIS A 397 24.50 -11.29 2.48
N ASP A 398 25.14 -11.77 3.56
CA ASP A 398 26.50 -12.31 3.51
C ASP A 398 26.59 -13.59 2.66
N ALA A 399 25.53 -14.40 2.62
CA ALA A 399 25.45 -15.60 1.78
C ALA A 399 25.34 -15.27 0.27
N LEU A 400 24.63 -14.20 -0.08
CA LEU A 400 24.51 -13.70 -1.45
C LEU A 400 25.83 -13.10 -1.95
N GLU A 401 26.45 -12.22 -1.17
CA GLU A 401 27.81 -11.69 -1.43
C GLU A 401 28.88 -12.79 -1.37
N GLY A 402 28.58 -13.90 -0.69
CA GLY A 402 29.48 -15.05 -0.53
C GLY A 402 30.70 -14.76 0.34
N LEU A 403 30.60 -13.77 1.23
CA LEU A 403 31.67 -13.33 2.15
C LEU A 403 31.08 -12.67 3.41
N PRO A 404 31.74 -12.78 4.57
CA PRO A 404 31.27 -12.19 5.82
C PRO A 404 31.37 -10.65 5.79
N SER A 405 30.30 -9.94 6.16
CA SER A 405 30.33 -8.49 6.37
C SER A 405 30.88 -8.13 7.75
N GLU A 406 31.05 -6.82 7.99
CA GLU A 406 31.38 -6.27 9.30
C GLU A 406 30.13 -6.11 10.17
N ARG A 407 30.22 -6.34 11.48
CA ARG A 407 29.05 -6.31 12.39
C ARG A 407 28.60 -4.91 12.86
N ASP A 408 28.92 -3.86 12.12
CA ASP A 408 28.48 -2.49 12.42
C ASP A 408 27.14 -2.18 11.73
N GLY A 409 26.03 -2.46 12.42
CA GLY A 409 24.67 -2.22 11.92
C GLY A 409 24.01 -3.41 11.22
N ALA A 410 22.74 -3.24 10.88
CA ALA A 410 21.81 -4.25 10.40
C ALA A 410 21.52 -4.08 8.90
N TRP A 411 21.49 -5.19 8.15
CA TRP A 411 21.20 -5.18 6.72
C TRP A 411 19.71 -5.26 6.42
N ARG A 412 19.26 -4.51 5.42
CA ARG A 412 17.87 -4.51 4.94
C ARG A 412 17.85 -4.58 3.41
N PRO A 413 17.20 -5.60 2.81
CA PRO A 413 17.08 -5.68 1.36
C PRO A 413 16.10 -4.60 0.90
N LEU A 414 16.41 -3.95 -0.22
CA LEU A 414 15.56 -2.89 -0.77
C LEU A 414 15.55 -2.93 -2.28
N GLN A 415 14.49 -2.38 -2.86
CA GLN A 415 14.38 -2.10 -4.28
C GLN A 415 14.30 -0.58 -4.47
N GLU A 416 15.19 -0.02 -5.28
CA GLU A 416 15.34 1.43 -5.47
C GLU A 416 15.33 1.82 -6.95
N VAL A 417 14.58 2.87 -7.25
CA VAL A 417 14.54 3.54 -8.56
C VAL A 417 15.09 4.95 -8.44
N GLU A 418 15.91 5.36 -9.40
CA GLU A 418 16.46 6.71 -9.49
C GLU A 418 15.51 7.60 -10.30
N PHE A 419 15.18 8.80 -9.79
CA PHE A 419 14.24 9.72 -10.45
C PHE A 419 14.70 10.16 -11.85
N ALA A 420 16.03 10.17 -12.07
CA ALA A 420 16.65 10.49 -13.35
C ALA A 420 16.89 9.26 -14.27
N SER A 421 16.39 8.08 -13.91
CA SER A 421 16.52 6.86 -14.73
C SER A 421 15.88 7.07 -16.11
N GLY A 422 16.70 6.98 -17.16
CA GLY A 422 16.27 7.22 -18.53
C GLY A 422 15.18 6.26 -19.02
N GLU A 423 15.18 5.01 -18.54
CA GLU A 423 14.19 3.99 -18.93
C GLU A 423 12.82 4.28 -18.32
N VAL A 424 12.77 4.55 -17.01
CA VAL A 424 11.52 4.89 -16.29
C VAL A 424 10.94 6.20 -16.81
N LYS A 425 11.80 7.20 -17.06
CA LYS A 425 11.39 8.46 -17.68
C LYS A 425 10.81 8.24 -19.09
N SER A 426 11.47 7.43 -19.92
CA SER A 426 11.00 7.10 -21.28
C SER A 426 9.64 6.38 -21.27
N ALA A 427 9.42 5.45 -20.33
CA ALA A 427 8.14 4.77 -20.15
C ALA A 427 7.01 5.75 -19.77
N LEU A 428 7.24 6.63 -18.79
CA LEU A 428 6.28 7.66 -18.37
C LEU A 428 6.00 8.70 -19.48
N GLU A 429 7.03 9.16 -20.20
CA GLU A 429 6.88 10.07 -21.34
C GLU A 429 6.12 9.42 -22.51
N ARG A 430 6.27 8.11 -22.71
CA ARG A 430 5.48 7.35 -23.68
C ARG A 430 4.02 7.22 -23.25
N ALA A 431 3.77 6.92 -21.98
CA ALA A 431 2.42 6.84 -21.45
C ALA A 431 1.68 8.17 -21.59
N HIS A 432 2.30 9.29 -21.21
CA HIS A 432 1.73 10.63 -21.36
C HIS A 432 1.58 11.09 -22.82
N ARG A 433 2.41 10.59 -23.75
CA ARG A 433 2.22 10.82 -25.19
C ARG A 433 0.99 10.08 -25.73
N LEU A 434 0.67 8.90 -25.19
CA LEU A 434 -0.37 8.02 -25.71
C LEU A 434 -1.73 8.22 -25.03
N GLY A 435 -1.78 8.48 -23.72
CA GLY A 435 -3.00 8.60 -22.93
C GLY A 435 -3.35 10.05 -22.52
N ASN A 436 -4.64 10.37 -22.44
CA ASN A 436 -5.13 11.59 -21.77
C ASN A 436 -4.84 11.53 -20.26
N TRP A 437 -5.16 10.40 -19.63
CA TRP A 437 -4.80 10.04 -18.26
C TRP A 437 -3.81 8.85 -18.29
N VAL A 438 -2.89 8.83 -17.33
CA VAL A 438 -1.95 7.72 -17.12
C VAL A 438 -2.18 7.16 -15.72
N MET A 439 -2.65 5.92 -15.62
CA MET A 439 -2.76 5.15 -14.38
C MET A 439 -1.49 4.31 -14.20
N THR A 440 -0.76 4.55 -13.12
CA THR A 440 0.40 3.77 -12.70
C THR A 440 0.03 3.00 -11.44
N PHE A 441 -0.08 1.67 -11.54
CA PHE A 441 -0.28 0.74 -10.43
C PHE A 441 1.05 0.03 -10.16
N ASP A 442 1.82 0.46 -9.15
CA ASP A 442 3.22 0.05 -8.99
C ASP A 442 3.72 0.18 -7.54
N ARG A 443 4.51 -0.79 -7.08
CA ARG A 443 5.05 -0.83 -5.70
C ARG A 443 6.03 0.30 -5.37
N LEU A 444 6.78 0.78 -6.36
CA LEU A 444 7.77 1.85 -6.20
C LEU A 444 7.29 3.23 -6.66
N ALA A 445 6.13 3.31 -7.33
CA ALA A 445 5.56 4.58 -7.75
C ALA A 445 5.53 5.61 -6.62
N ASP A 446 5.92 6.83 -6.97
CA ASP A 446 6.14 7.98 -6.10
C ASP A 446 5.66 9.22 -6.84
N ARG A 447 4.93 10.11 -6.17
CA ARG A 447 4.55 11.39 -6.78
C ARG A 447 5.75 12.16 -7.36
N ARG A 448 6.94 12.03 -6.74
CA ARG A 448 8.18 12.71 -7.18
C ARG A 448 8.78 12.14 -8.47
N LEU A 449 8.52 10.87 -8.82
CA LEU A 449 8.92 10.31 -10.12
C LEU A 449 8.20 11.04 -11.27
N ILE A 450 6.92 11.38 -11.04
CA ILE A 450 6.01 11.88 -12.08
C ILE A 450 5.95 13.41 -12.09
N ALA A 451 6.13 14.07 -10.95
CA ALA A 451 6.15 15.54 -10.76
C ALA A 451 7.39 16.24 -11.36
N THR A 452 8.09 15.60 -12.29
CA THR A 452 9.31 16.11 -12.95
C THR A 452 9.03 17.21 -13.98
N ASP A 453 7.77 17.43 -14.37
CA ASP A 453 7.34 18.55 -15.21
C ASP A 453 6.11 19.22 -14.58
N GLY A 454 6.17 20.54 -14.36
CA GLY A 454 5.18 21.33 -13.59
C GLY A 454 3.81 21.50 -14.26
N ARG A 455 3.55 20.72 -15.30
CA ARG A 455 2.31 20.66 -16.11
C ARG A 455 1.47 19.42 -15.80
N ARG A 456 2.00 18.48 -15.01
CA ARG A 456 1.30 17.25 -14.64
C ARG A 456 0.57 17.44 -13.34
N ILE A 457 -0.75 17.28 -13.40
CA ILE A 457 -1.58 17.10 -12.23
C ILE A 457 -1.54 15.63 -11.86
N ILE A 458 -1.36 15.38 -10.57
CA ILE A 458 -1.18 14.05 -10.02
C ILE A 458 -2.25 13.84 -8.96
N ARG A 459 -3.13 12.87 -9.19
CA ARG A 459 -3.94 12.26 -8.15
C ARG A 459 -3.22 11.00 -7.68
N TYR A 460 -3.07 10.86 -6.37
CA TYR A 460 -2.39 9.74 -5.74
C TYR A 460 -3.39 9.02 -4.85
N PHE A 461 -3.62 7.74 -5.12
CA PHE A 461 -4.31 6.83 -4.23
C PHE A 461 -3.29 5.78 -3.77
N SER A 462 -3.01 5.75 -2.48
CA SER A 462 -2.53 4.52 -1.84
C SER A 462 -3.70 3.91 -1.06
N ASP A 463 -3.60 2.63 -0.70
CA ASP A 463 -4.50 1.98 0.26
C ASP A 463 -3.60 1.38 1.34
N PRO A 464 -3.84 1.59 2.66
CA PRO A 464 -3.03 0.95 3.71
C PRO A 464 -2.99 -0.58 3.61
N ARG A 465 -3.91 -1.18 2.85
CA ARG A 465 -4.06 -2.62 2.66
C ARG A 465 -3.37 -3.15 1.39
N SER A 466 -2.93 -2.31 0.46
CA SER A 466 -2.24 -2.73 -0.77
C SER A 466 -0.72 -2.65 -0.61
N ASP A 467 0.02 -3.47 -1.37
CA ASP A 467 1.47 -3.33 -1.51
C ASP A 467 1.85 -2.36 -2.67
N HIS A 468 0.87 -1.92 -3.45
CA HIS A 468 1.03 -1.08 -4.65
C HIS A 468 0.43 0.32 -4.45
N ASN A 469 1.08 1.32 -5.07
CA ASN A 469 0.54 2.67 -5.16
C ASN A 469 -0.17 2.87 -6.50
N VAL A 470 -1.28 3.62 -6.50
CA VAL A 470 -2.00 4.02 -7.71
C VAL A 470 -1.81 5.51 -7.94
N ILE A 471 -1.09 5.87 -9.00
CA ILE A 471 -0.91 7.26 -9.39
C ILE A 471 -1.62 7.50 -10.71
N VAL A 472 -2.61 8.41 -10.70
CA VAL A 472 -3.25 8.90 -11.91
C VAL A 472 -2.69 10.27 -12.23
N SER A 473 -1.95 10.37 -13.33
CA SER A 473 -1.39 11.62 -13.82
C SER A 473 -2.04 12.08 -15.12
N ALA A 474 -2.33 13.38 -15.21
CA ALA A 474 -2.92 14.01 -16.38
C ALA A 474 -2.17 15.31 -16.72
N GLU A 475 -2.03 15.59 -18.01
CA GLU A 475 -1.47 16.86 -18.50
C GLU A 475 -2.62 17.80 -18.86
N ILE A 476 -2.94 18.71 -17.93
CA ILE A 476 -3.92 19.82 -18.10
C ILE A 476 -3.13 21.12 -18.28
N THR A 477 -3.65 22.04 -19.08
CA THR A 477 -2.98 23.31 -19.37
C THR A 477 -3.48 24.43 -18.44
N GLU A 478 -2.65 25.46 -18.22
CA GLU A 478 -3.05 26.65 -17.46
C GLU A 478 -4.32 27.32 -18.06
N GLY A 479 -4.60 27.14 -19.35
CA GLY A 479 -5.77 27.71 -20.03
C GLY A 479 -7.10 27.12 -19.56
N ASP A 480 -7.15 25.80 -19.32
CA ASP A 480 -8.40 25.07 -19.05
C ASP A 480 -9.12 25.54 -17.76
N ILE A 481 -8.33 26.00 -16.79
CA ILE A 481 -8.80 26.54 -15.49
C ILE A 481 -8.65 28.07 -15.45
N GLY A 482 -7.61 28.61 -16.08
CA GLY A 482 -7.23 30.01 -15.95
C GLY A 482 -8.27 30.98 -16.50
N GLU A 483 -9.00 30.63 -17.56
CA GLU A 483 -10.10 31.49 -18.05
C GLU A 483 -11.25 31.58 -17.03
N ARG A 484 -11.62 30.46 -16.39
CA ARG A 484 -12.70 30.41 -15.40
C ARG A 484 -12.35 31.19 -14.14
N LEU A 485 -11.15 30.95 -13.60
CA LEU A 485 -10.67 31.66 -12.40
C LEU A 485 -10.46 33.15 -12.65
N ARG A 486 -10.03 33.56 -13.86
CA ARG A 486 -9.77 34.97 -14.18
C ARG A 486 -11.01 35.84 -13.98
N THR A 487 -12.18 35.42 -14.45
CA THR A 487 -13.43 36.19 -14.27
C THR A 487 -13.80 36.37 -12.79
N ASP A 488 -13.69 35.32 -11.98
CA ASP A 488 -13.97 35.41 -10.53
C ASP A 488 -12.93 36.29 -9.81
N LEU A 489 -11.64 36.18 -10.17
CA LEU A 489 -10.57 37.00 -9.59
C LEU A 489 -10.68 38.47 -9.99
N GLU A 490 -10.97 38.79 -11.25
CA GLU A 490 -11.24 40.16 -11.72
C GLU A 490 -12.45 40.77 -11.00
N SER A 491 -13.48 39.97 -10.72
CA SER A 491 -14.60 40.37 -9.87
C SER A 491 -14.13 40.65 -8.43
N LEU A 492 -13.41 39.73 -7.78
CA LEU A 492 -12.94 39.92 -6.39
C LEU A 492 -11.92 41.05 -6.22
N LEU A 493 -11.13 41.34 -7.27
CA LEU A 493 -9.97 42.24 -7.24
C LEU A 493 -10.01 43.29 -8.36
N PRO A 494 -11.06 44.13 -8.45
CA PRO A 494 -11.32 44.99 -9.62
C PRO A 494 -10.33 46.17 -9.78
N SER A 495 -9.33 46.27 -8.92
CA SER A 495 -8.28 47.31 -8.95
C SER A 495 -6.86 46.72 -9.08
N GLU A 496 -6.73 45.39 -9.20
CA GLU A 496 -5.44 44.75 -9.45
C GLU A 496 -5.13 44.73 -10.96
N PRO A 497 -3.86 44.90 -11.37
CA PRO A 497 -3.49 44.81 -12.78
C PRO A 497 -3.60 43.36 -13.30
N PRO A 498 -3.85 43.13 -14.60
CA PRO A 498 -3.99 41.79 -15.16
C PRO A 498 -2.81 40.84 -14.84
N ALA A 499 -1.59 41.36 -14.77
CA ALA A 499 -0.41 40.58 -14.38
C ALA A 499 -0.47 40.04 -12.93
N SER A 500 -1.11 40.75 -12.00
CA SER A 500 -1.37 40.24 -10.64
C SER A 500 -2.41 39.12 -10.67
N ILE A 501 -3.45 39.23 -11.51
CA ILE A 501 -4.48 38.21 -11.67
C ILE A 501 -3.88 36.93 -12.27
N ASP A 502 -3.08 37.03 -13.34
CA ASP A 502 -2.37 35.89 -13.93
C ASP A 502 -1.37 35.25 -12.94
N GLY A 503 -0.74 36.07 -12.08
CA GLY A 503 0.09 35.60 -10.96
C GLY A 503 -0.70 34.78 -9.93
N LEU A 504 -1.91 35.25 -9.58
CA LEU A 504 -2.83 34.52 -8.68
C LEU A 504 -3.32 33.22 -9.31
N VAL A 505 -3.73 33.21 -10.58
CA VAL A 505 -4.16 32.00 -11.29
C VAL A 505 -3.08 30.92 -11.22
N LYS A 506 -1.82 31.29 -11.47
CA LYS A 506 -0.67 30.37 -11.39
C LYS A 506 -0.40 29.86 -9.98
N LEU A 507 -0.54 30.73 -8.97
CA LEU A 507 -0.35 30.37 -7.58
C LEU A 507 -1.45 29.43 -7.07
N ILE A 508 -2.71 29.70 -7.44
CA ILE A 508 -3.89 28.88 -7.14
C ILE A 508 -3.79 27.52 -7.83
N HIS A 509 -3.40 27.48 -9.10
CA HIS A 509 -3.15 26.22 -9.82
C HIS A 509 -2.06 25.38 -9.15
N ARG A 510 -0.93 25.99 -8.75
CA ARG A 510 0.14 25.26 -8.05
C ARG A 510 -0.31 24.73 -6.69
N ASN A 511 -0.88 25.59 -5.84
CA ASN A 511 -1.29 25.22 -4.49
C ASN A 511 -2.40 24.16 -4.50
N SER A 512 -3.33 24.22 -5.46
CA SER A 512 -4.36 23.18 -5.61
C SER A 512 -3.80 21.86 -6.15
N ALA A 513 -2.82 21.89 -7.07
CA ALA A 513 -2.12 20.68 -7.53
C ALA A 513 -1.29 20.02 -6.40
N ASP A 514 -0.72 20.81 -5.49
CA ASP A 514 -0.04 20.32 -4.28
C ASP A 514 -1.02 19.72 -3.24
N LEU A 515 -2.29 20.15 -3.23
CA LEU A 515 -3.34 19.69 -2.30
C LEU A 515 -4.07 18.42 -2.79
N SER A 516 -4.55 18.43 -4.04
CA SER A 516 -5.15 17.27 -4.71
C SER A 516 -5.33 17.52 -6.20
N GLY A 517 -4.79 16.61 -7.02
CA GLY A 517 -5.05 16.63 -8.45
C GLY A 517 -6.50 16.38 -8.84
N ALA A 518 -7.30 15.72 -7.99
CA ALA A 518 -8.73 15.48 -8.25
C ALA A 518 -9.49 16.80 -8.39
N ILE A 519 -9.26 17.74 -7.48
CA ILE A 519 -9.91 19.05 -7.47
C ILE A 519 -9.56 19.84 -8.73
N VAL A 520 -8.28 19.82 -9.14
CA VAL A 520 -7.82 20.52 -10.35
C VAL A 520 -8.46 19.91 -11.61
N MET A 521 -8.57 18.57 -11.69
CA MET A 521 -9.31 17.89 -12.75
C MET A 521 -10.81 18.24 -12.75
N ARG A 522 -11.47 18.36 -11.58
CA ARG A 522 -12.86 18.82 -11.47
C ARG A 522 -13.02 20.28 -11.93
N GLY A 523 -12.08 21.15 -11.54
CA GLY A 523 -12.08 22.60 -11.79
C GLY A 523 -12.00 22.98 -13.27
N ALA A 524 -11.25 22.24 -14.08
CA ALA A 524 -11.16 22.46 -15.53
C ALA A 524 -12.53 22.34 -16.23
N HIS A 525 -13.39 21.43 -15.76
CA HIS A 525 -14.63 21.07 -16.43
C HIS A 525 -15.85 21.92 -15.98
N SER A 526 -15.82 22.58 -14.81
CA SER A 526 -16.97 23.35 -14.27
C SER A 526 -16.56 24.61 -13.52
N ALA A 527 -17.33 25.70 -13.71
CA ALA A 527 -17.15 26.95 -12.97
C ALA A 527 -17.36 26.77 -11.46
N THR A 528 -18.33 25.95 -11.05
CA THR A 528 -18.60 25.68 -9.62
C THR A 528 -17.40 24.99 -8.95
N HIS A 529 -16.75 24.04 -9.63
CA HIS A 529 -15.55 23.39 -9.11
C HIS A 529 -14.33 24.33 -9.11
N ALA A 530 -14.26 25.30 -10.02
CA ALA A 530 -13.20 26.33 -9.99
C ALA A 530 -13.36 27.26 -8.77
N GLN A 531 -14.60 27.60 -8.39
CA GLN A 531 -14.91 28.37 -7.18
C GLN A 531 -14.65 27.58 -5.88
N GLU A 532 -14.98 26.29 -5.87
CA GLU A 532 -14.60 25.35 -4.80
C GLU A 532 -13.07 25.33 -4.59
N LEU A 533 -12.31 25.15 -5.67
CA LEU A 533 -10.84 25.18 -5.68
C LEU A 533 -10.28 26.50 -5.13
N LEU A 534 -10.84 27.64 -5.53
CA LEU A 534 -10.47 28.96 -5.00
C LEU A 534 -10.69 29.04 -3.47
N GLY A 535 -11.84 28.57 -2.99
CA GLY A 535 -12.14 28.50 -1.56
C GLY A 535 -11.15 27.65 -0.77
N LEU A 536 -10.82 26.47 -1.28
CA LEU A 536 -9.88 25.53 -0.64
C LEU A 536 -8.47 26.13 -0.52
N VAL A 537 -7.98 26.81 -1.56
CA VAL A 537 -6.65 27.46 -1.54
C VAL A 537 -6.62 28.64 -0.55
N VAL A 538 -7.70 29.41 -0.43
CA VAL A 538 -7.80 30.46 0.60
C VAL A 538 -7.86 29.85 2.01
N ALA A 539 -8.67 28.81 2.22
CA ALA A 539 -8.75 28.12 3.52
C ALA A 539 -7.39 27.53 3.95
N GLN A 540 -6.66 26.89 3.03
CA GLN A 540 -5.31 26.38 3.26
C GLN A 540 -4.35 27.50 3.72
N ARG A 541 -4.37 28.67 3.06
CA ARG A 541 -3.58 29.84 3.46
C ARG A 541 -3.89 30.27 4.89
N GLU A 542 -5.17 30.38 5.26
CA GLU A 542 -5.56 30.84 6.59
C GLU A 542 -5.12 29.88 7.70
N ILE A 543 -5.19 28.57 7.46
CA ILE A 543 -4.69 27.54 8.38
C ILE A 543 -3.16 27.58 8.49
N GLU A 544 -2.45 27.76 7.38
CA GLU A 544 -0.99 27.85 7.37
C GLU A 544 -0.49 29.06 8.21
N LEU A 545 -1.20 30.19 8.14
CA LEU A 545 -0.92 31.37 8.98
C LEU A 545 -1.26 31.13 10.45
N LEU A 546 -2.38 30.45 10.74
CA LEU A 546 -2.75 30.03 12.10
C LEU A 546 -1.67 29.13 12.73
N LEU A 547 -1.21 28.12 12.00
CA LEU A 547 -0.14 27.20 12.43
C LEU A 547 1.22 27.89 12.59
N ALA A 548 1.54 28.84 11.70
CA ALA A 548 2.77 29.64 11.76
C ALA A 548 2.82 30.58 12.96
N SER A 549 1.69 31.13 13.40
CA SER A 549 1.63 32.08 14.53
C SER A 549 2.08 31.50 15.88
N SER A 550 2.12 30.17 16.01
CA SER A 550 2.20 29.43 17.27
C SER A 550 3.39 28.47 17.36
N SER A 551 4.30 28.44 16.39
CA SER A 551 5.45 27.52 16.36
C SER A 551 6.70 28.15 15.76
N ARG A 552 7.88 27.82 16.33
CA ARG A 552 9.17 28.33 15.85
C ARG A 552 9.78 27.48 14.73
N ASP A 553 9.53 26.19 14.79
CA ASP A 553 9.99 25.20 13.83
C ASP A 553 8.90 24.13 13.67
N ARG A 554 8.50 23.87 12.43
CA ARG A 554 7.36 22.99 12.10
C ARG A 554 7.42 22.49 10.65
N LYS A 555 6.66 21.42 10.38
CA LYS A 555 6.35 20.98 9.02
C LYS A 555 4.93 20.45 8.93
N ALA A 556 4.12 21.04 8.06
CA ALA A 556 2.78 20.56 7.74
C ALA A 556 2.78 19.61 6.52
N ALA A 557 2.02 18.53 6.63
CA ALA A 557 1.44 17.79 5.51
C ALA A 557 -0.03 18.23 5.31
N TRP A 558 -0.50 18.22 4.07
CA TRP A 558 -1.85 18.62 3.69
C TRP A 558 -2.53 17.49 2.94
N PHE A 559 -3.78 17.23 3.31
CA PHE A 559 -4.58 16.13 2.78
C PHE A 559 -5.95 16.64 2.38
N PHE A 560 -6.35 16.37 1.14
CA PHE A 560 -7.75 16.48 0.72
C PHE A 560 -8.47 15.19 1.12
N LEU A 561 -9.39 15.26 2.08
CA LEU A 561 -9.97 14.08 2.72
C LEU A 561 -10.80 13.21 1.77
N ASP A 562 -11.28 13.77 0.66
CA ASP A 562 -11.97 13.05 -0.41
C ASP A 562 -11.06 12.06 -1.17
N ASP A 563 -9.74 12.24 -1.14
CA ASP A 563 -8.75 11.29 -1.69
C ASP A 563 -8.34 10.21 -0.66
N PHE A 564 -8.36 10.54 0.63
CA PHE A 564 -7.81 9.72 1.71
C PHE A 564 -8.87 9.14 2.67
N TYR A 565 -10.16 9.25 2.37
CA TYR A 565 -11.22 8.77 3.27
C TYR A 565 -11.12 7.26 3.59
N GLY A 566 -10.59 6.44 2.68
CA GLY A 566 -10.34 5.01 2.91
C GLY A 566 -9.18 4.71 3.88
N TRP A 567 -8.22 5.64 4.01
CA TRP A 567 -7.17 5.58 5.03
C TRP A 567 -7.72 5.86 6.42
N LEU A 568 -8.52 6.92 6.52
CA LEU A 568 -9.03 7.44 7.78
C LEU A 568 -10.45 6.96 8.09
N ASP A 569 -10.92 5.91 7.40
CA ASP A 569 -12.23 5.27 7.60
C ASP A 569 -13.39 6.28 7.76
N LEU A 570 -13.34 7.35 6.96
CA LEU A 570 -14.24 8.49 7.11
C LEU A 570 -15.54 8.27 6.36
N SER A 571 -16.63 8.74 6.97
CA SER A 571 -17.96 8.70 6.38
C SER A 571 -18.04 9.49 5.05
N LYS A 572 -19.13 9.29 4.29
CA LYS A 572 -19.43 10.09 3.08
C LYS A 572 -19.69 11.57 3.39
N THR A 573 -20.12 11.87 4.61
CA THR A 573 -20.21 13.24 5.15
C THR A 573 -18.91 13.52 5.91
N ARG A 574 -18.07 14.38 5.33
CA ARG A 574 -16.73 14.70 5.84
C ARG A 574 -16.33 16.12 5.48
N ALA A 575 -15.32 16.64 6.17
CA ALA A 575 -14.68 17.90 5.88
C ALA A 575 -13.77 17.80 4.64
N ASP A 576 -13.45 18.93 4.02
CA ASP A 576 -12.58 18.97 2.83
C ASP A 576 -11.09 18.67 3.12
N ILE A 577 -10.50 19.29 4.16
CA ILE A 577 -9.04 19.34 4.39
C ILE A 577 -8.66 18.78 5.77
N LEU A 578 -7.57 18.01 5.83
CA LEU A 578 -6.81 17.74 7.05
C LEU A 578 -5.38 18.26 6.88
N ALA A 579 -4.92 19.10 7.81
CA ALA A 579 -3.51 19.44 7.98
C ALA A 579 -2.92 18.63 9.14
N VAL A 580 -1.75 18.02 8.93
CA VAL A 580 -0.99 17.32 9.98
C VAL A 580 0.34 18.06 10.15
N ASP A 581 0.45 18.83 11.22
CA ASP A 581 1.58 19.71 11.50
C ASP A 581 2.47 19.13 12.60
N LEU A 582 3.68 18.72 12.20
CA LEU A 582 4.74 18.26 13.09
C LEU A 582 5.41 19.50 13.67
N ALA A 583 5.19 19.79 14.95
CA ALA A 583 5.56 21.08 15.55
C ALA A 583 6.49 20.92 16.75
N ASN A 584 7.48 21.82 16.84
CA ASN A 584 8.19 22.09 18.09
C ASN A 584 7.69 23.41 18.67
N THR A 585 6.79 23.30 19.64
CA THR A 585 6.13 24.43 20.32
C THR A 585 6.88 24.82 21.60
N VAL A 586 6.39 25.84 22.33
CA VAL A 586 6.94 26.20 23.65
C VAL A 586 6.73 25.07 24.67
N ASP A 587 5.64 24.30 24.55
CA ASP A 587 5.32 23.16 25.42
C ASP A 587 6.08 21.87 25.01
N GLY A 588 6.91 21.95 23.96
CA GLY A 588 7.65 20.82 23.38
C GLY A 588 7.08 20.31 22.06
N ARG A 589 7.49 19.09 21.71
CA ARG A 589 7.13 18.39 20.47
C ARG A 589 5.70 17.86 20.54
N LYS A 590 4.91 18.12 19.49
CA LYS A 590 3.53 17.63 19.36
C LYS A 590 3.13 17.52 17.89
N VAL A 591 2.12 16.69 17.61
CA VAL A 591 1.46 16.59 16.30
C VAL A 591 0.13 17.32 16.38
N ARG A 592 -0.08 18.33 15.53
CA ARG A 592 -1.29 19.13 15.50
C ARG A 592 -2.12 18.78 14.28
N LEU A 593 -3.34 18.31 14.50
CA LEU A 593 -4.32 17.96 13.48
C LEU A 593 -5.28 19.14 13.32
N VAL A 594 -5.37 19.71 12.12
CA VAL A 594 -6.37 20.76 11.82
C VAL A 594 -7.33 20.25 10.76
N VAL A 595 -8.57 20.03 11.15
CA VAL A 595 -9.66 19.68 10.24
C VAL A 595 -10.29 20.98 9.72
N CYS A 596 -10.48 21.10 8.41
CA CYS A 596 -11.12 22.26 7.82
C CYS A 596 -12.13 21.90 6.75
N GLU A 597 -13.29 22.54 6.82
CA GLU A 597 -14.32 22.53 5.78
C GLU A 597 -14.37 23.93 5.14
N ALA A 598 -14.30 24.00 3.82
CA ALA A 598 -14.33 25.24 3.06
C ALA A 598 -15.60 25.34 2.21
N LYS A 599 -16.23 26.53 2.20
CA LYS A 599 -17.36 26.81 1.31
C LYS A 599 -17.17 28.17 0.66
N PHE A 600 -17.30 28.22 -0.66
CA PHE A 600 -17.27 29.45 -1.45
C PHE A 600 -18.64 29.61 -2.11
N VAL A 601 -19.45 30.56 -1.62
CA VAL A 601 -20.90 30.60 -1.88
C VAL A 601 -21.42 32.03 -2.05
N GLY A 602 -22.56 32.16 -2.71
CA GLY A 602 -23.34 33.41 -2.74
C GLY A 602 -24.28 33.53 -1.54
N GLN A 603 -24.63 34.77 -1.18
CA GLN A 603 -25.41 35.10 0.01
C GLN A 603 -26.77 34.38 0.09
N ALA A 604 -27.38 34.07 -1.07
CA ALA A 604 -28.69 33.42 -1.16
C ALA A 604 -28.78 32.06 -0.44
N ASN A 605 -27.68 31.29 -0.42
CA ASN A 605 -27.66 29.93 0.15
C ASN A 605 -26.93 29.86 1.50
N LEU A 606 -26.59 31.00 2.10
CA LEU A 606 -25.67 31.09 3.24
C LEU A 606 -26.10 30.25 4.45
N ALA A 607 -27.37 30.33 4.86
CA ALA A 607 -27.85 29.68 6.09
C ALA A 607 -27.77 28.15 6.01
N GLU A 608 -28.15 27.58 4.86
CA GLU A 608 -28.06 26.13 4.61
C GLU A 608 -26.60 25.68 4.56
N GLN A 609 -25.76 26.40 3.81
CA GLN A 609 -24.36 26.05 3.62
C GLN A 609 -23.53 26.19 4.90
N ARG A 610 -23.83 27.18 5.76
CA ARG A 610 -23.24 27.30 7.10
C ARG A 610 -23.58 26.10 7.98
N LYS A 611 -24.85 25.69 8.03
CA LYS A 611 -25.28 24.53 8.83
C LYS A 611 -24.64 23.23 8.32
N ARG A 612 -24.63 23.02 7.00
CA ARG A 612 -24.04 21.84 6.36
C ARG A 612 -22.52 21.77 6.58
N SER A 613 -21.82 22.88 6.36
CA SER A 613 -20.38 22.99 6.57
C SER A 613 -19.98 22.71 8.02
N LEU A 614 -20.76 23.18 8.99
CA LEU A 614 -20.50 22.90 10.39
C LEU A 614 -20.70 21.41 10.72
N GLY A 615 -21.78 20.78 10.25
CA GLY A 615 -22.01 19.34 10.47
C GLY A 615 -20.91 18.46 9.88
N GLN A 616 -20.50 18.72 8.62
CA GLN A 616 -19.37 18.02 7.98
C GLN A 616 -18.07 18.12 8.79
N LEU A 617 -17.82 19.28 9.39
CA LEU A 617 -16.67 19.51 10.26
C LEU A 617 -16.78 18.76 11.59
N GLU A 618 -17.93 18.84 12.27
CA GLU A 618 -18.18 18.17 13.55
C GLU A 618 -18.06 16.64 13.42
N ASP A 619 -18.69 16.05 12.39
CA ASP A 619 -18.63 14.61 12.11
C ASP A 619 -17.17 14.14 11.94
N THR A 620 -16.38 14.88 11.16
CA THR A 620 -14.97 14.55 10.88
C THR A 620 -14.08 14.76 12.09
N PHE A 621 -14.30 15.85 12.82
CA PHE A 621 -13.55 16.20 14.02
C PHE A 621 -13.73 15.13 15.10
N GLU A 622 -14.96 14.68 15.36
CA GLU A 622 -15.22 13.67 16.38
C GLU A 622 -14.59 12.32 16.04
N VAL A 623 -14.67 11.86 14.78
CA VAL A 623 -13.99 10.63 14.35
C VAL A 623 -12.48 10.74 14.56
N LEU A 624 -11.84 11.80 14.06
CA LEU A 624 -10.37 11.92 14.20
C LEU A 624 -9.93 12.15 15.65
N ARG A 625 -10.69 12.87 16.46
CA ARG A 625 -10.44 13.04 17.90
C ARG A 625 -10.52 11.70 18.63
N LYS A 626 -11.62 10.97 18.46
CA LYS A 626 -11.88 9.64 19.06
C LYS A 626 -10.80 8.63 18.69
N ARG A 627 -10.33 8.64 17.43
CA ARG A 627 -9.38 7.62 16.93
C ARG A 627 -7.90 7.95 17.18
N LEU A 628 -7.50 9.22 17.13
CA LEU A 628 -6.08 9.61 17.14
C LEU A 628 -5.66 10.29 18.45
N VAL A 629 -6.55 11.08 19.08
CA VAL A 629 -6.20 11.89 20.26
C VAL A 629 -6.55 11.17 21.56
N ASP A 630 -7.78 10.68 21.67
CA ASP A 630 -8.28 9.98 22.86
C ASP A 630 -7.59 8.61 23.04
N PRO A 631 -6.92 8.34 24.18
CA PRO A 631 -6.22 7.06 24.36
C PRO A 631 -7.13 5.83 24.38
N GLU A 632 -8.26 5.94 25.09
CA GLU A 632 -9.29 4.91 25.21
C GLU A 632 -10.41 5.09 24.18
N GLY A 633 -10.24 6.01 23.22
CA GLY A 633 -11.31 6.38 22.30
C GLY A 633 -11.58 5.34 21.21
N THR A 634 -10.71 4.35 21.01
CA THR A 634 -10.83 3.41 19.89
C THR A 634 -10.29 2.05 20.26
N VAL A 635 -10.98 0.99 19.81
CA VAL A 635 -10.52 -0.39 19.99
C VAL A 635 -9.08 -0.55 19.47
N ASP A 636 -8.73 -0.05 18.28
CA ASP A 636 -7.40 -0.27 17.68
C ASP A 636 -6.61 1.00 17.39
N ARG A 637 -6.22 1.74 18.44
CA ARG A 637 -5.43 2.98 18.30
C ARG A 637 -4.11 2.78 17.54
N SER A 638 -3.43 1.65 17.78
CA SER A 638 -2.16 1.26 17.13
C SER A 638 -2.24 1.36 15.60
N THR A 639 -3.30 0.80 15.03
CA THR A 639 -3.54 0.81 13.60
C THR A 639 -3.82 2.22 13.05
N TRP A 640 -4.62 3.03 13.75
CA TRP A 640 -4.91 4.40 13.34
C TRP A 640 -3.66 5.28 13.33
N LEU A 641 -2.78 5.12 14.33
CA LEU A 641 -1.47 5.77 14.37
C LEU A 641 -0.53 5.26 13.27
N GLY A 642 -0.55 3.97 12.97
CA GLY A 642 0.15 3.36 11.83
C GLY A 642 -0.25 3.99 10.50
N ARG A 643 -1.55 4.01 10.21
CA ARG A 643 -2.11 4.63 9.00
C ARG A 643 -1.78 6.13 8.90
N LEU A 644 -1.88 6.89 10.01
CA LEU A 644 -1.50 8.31 9.99
C LEU A 644 0.01 8.50 9.70
N ALA A 645 0.86 7.65 10.28
CA ALA A 645 2.31 7.70 10.04
C ALA A 645 2.66 7.36 8.58
N ASP A 646 2.02 6.36 8.00
CA ASP A 646 2.16 5.99 6.58
C ASP A 646 1.65 7.10 5.64
N LEU A 647 0.49 7.69 5.96
CA LEU A 647 -0.10 8.80 5.22
C LEU A 647 0.85 10.03 5.19
N VAL A 648 1.45 10.37 6.34
CA VAL A 648 2.47 11.44 6.45
C VAL A 648 3.76 11.05 5.72
N LEU A 649 4.21 9.80 5.83
CA LEU A 649 5.44 9.27 5.20
C LEU A 649 5.43 9.47 3.66
N GLU A 650 4.27 9.24 3.03
CA GLU A 650 4.11 9.34 1.57
C GLU A 650 3.90 10.78 1.05
N HIS A 651 3.23 11.64 1.83
CA HIS A 651 2.68 12.91 1.33
C HIS A 651 3.33 14.17 1.90
N ILE A 652 4.08 14.11 2.99
CA ILE A 652 4.79 15.30 3.47
C ILE A 652 5.95 15.64 2.53
N ALA A 653 6.28 16.93 2.40
CA ALA A 653 7.52 17.31 1.74
C ALA A 653 8.70 16.99 2.69
N PRO A 654 9.73 16.23 2.26
CA PRO A 654 10.78 15.76 3.15
C PRO A 654 11.59 16.90 3.77
N PHE A 655 12.08 16.66 4.97
CA PHE A 655 12.87 17.58 5.77
C PHE A 655 13.95 16.82 6.54
N GLU A 656 15.07 17.49 6.83
CA GLU A 656 16.16 16.86 7.60
C GLU A 656 15.77 16.71 9.06
N GLN A 657 15.40 17.82 9.71
CA GLN A 657 14.97 17.85 11.10
C GLN A 657 13.88 18.91 11.31
N VAL A 658 12.99 18.64 12.27
CA VAL A 658 12.09 19.61 12.91
C VAL A 658 12.21 19.40 14.42
N GLY A 659 12.50 20.47 15.17
CA GLY A 659 12.74 20.40 16.61
C GLY A 659 13.97 19.59 17.00
N GLY A 660 14.96 19.45 16.10
CA GLY A 660 16.12 18.58 16.28
C GLY A 660 15.86 17.08 16.05
N VAL A 661 14.66 16.72 15.59
CA VAL A 661 14.22 15.34 15.38
C VAL A 661 14.12 15.04 13.88
N THR A 662 14.73 13.94 13.45
CA THR A 662 14.74 13.52 12.04
C THR A 662 13.35 13.10 11.57
N PHE A 663 13.12 13.17 10.26
CA PHE A 663 11.85 12.73 9.68
C PHE A 663 11.52 11.26 10.03
N SER A 664 12.48 10.35 9.92
CA SER A 664 12.31 8.93 10.28
C SER A 664 11.88 8.75 11.75
N GLN A 665 12.46 9.53 12.67
CA GLN A 665 12.10 9.46 14.09
C GLN A 665 10.70 10.02 14.35
N TRP A 666 10.27 11.08 13.65
CA TRP A 666 8.88 11.56 13.72
C TRP A 666 7.88 10.48 13.29
N ILE A 667 8.15 9.75 12.20
CA ILE A 667 7.29 8.63 11.76
C ILE A 667 7.26 7.51 12.81
N ALA A 668 8.39 7.18 13.42
CA ALA A 668 8.45 6.18 14.50
C ALA A 668 7.69 6.63 15.76
N ASP A 669 7.87 7.89 16.19
CA ASP A 669 7.21 8.47 17.37
C ASP A 669 5.67 8.52 17.19
N ILE A 670 5.19 8.81 15.98
CA ILE A 670 3.75 8.77 15.62
C ILE A 670 3.20 7.34 15.78
N ARG A 671 3.85 6.33 15.17
CA ARG A 671 3.39 4.92 15.28
C ARG A 671 3.36 4.42 16.71
N ALA A 672 4.38 4.77 17.49
CA ALA A 672 4.50 4.37 18.89
C ALA A 672 3.51 5.10 19.81
N GLY A 673 2.83 6.16 19.33
CA GLY A 673 2.02 7.03 20.17
C GLY A 673 2.84 7.78 21.24
N SER A 674 4.15 7.90 21.06
CA SER A 674 5.07 8.50 22.04
C SER A 674 5.07 10.03 22.01
N VAL A 675 4.45 10.64 20.98
CA VAL A 675 4.28 12.08 20.82
C VAL A 675 2.83 12.51 21.10
N PRO A 676 2.59 13.61 21.84
CA PRO A 676 1.25 14.14 22.07
C PRO A 676 0.56 14.61 20.78
N PHE A 677 -0.75 14.36 20.70
CA PHE A 677 -1.62 14.84 19.64
C PHE A 677 -2.55 15.95 20.14
N GLU A 678 -2.74 16.98 19.33
CA GLU A 678 -3.77 18.02 19.51
C GLU A 678 -4.63 18.07 18.24
N ILE A 679 -5.93 18.40 18.37
CA ILE A 679 -6.84 18.55 17.22
C ILE A 679 -7.67 19.83 17.34
N SER A 680 -7.89 20.53 16.22
CA SER A 680 -8.83 21.65 16.11
C SER A 680 -9.63 21.61 14.80
N GLY A 681 -10.80 22.25 14.79
CA GLY A 681 -11.72 22.28 13.66
C GLY A 681 -12.08 23.70 13.19
N HIS A 682 -12.00 23.95 11.88
CA HIS A 682 -12.34 25.25 11.29
C HIS A 682 -13.32 25.10 10.10
N SER A 683 -14.49 25.74 10.18
CA SER A 683 -15.42 25.87 9.05
C SER A 683 -15.22 27.27 8.48
N ILE A 684 -14.78 27.38 7.22
CA ILE A 684 -14.47 28.67 6.58
C ILE A 684 -15.47 28.90 5.44
N VAL A 685 -16.45 29.75 5.69
CA VAL A 685 -17.53 30.09 4.75
C VAL A 685 -17.27 31.45 4.14
N MET A 686 -16.86 31.45 2.87
CA MET A 686 -16.53 32.63 2.07
C MET A 686 -17.73 33.05 1.23
N ILE A 687 -18.15 34.30 1.38
CA ILE A 687 -19.29 34.91 0.69
C ILE A 687 -18.78 35.87 -0.39
N HIS A 688 -18.84 35.43 -1.64
CA HIS A 688 -18.17 36.14 -2.75
C HIS A 688 -18.93 37.39 -3.24
N ASP A 689 -20.24 37.47 -3.01
CA ASP A 689 -21.11 38.57 -3.42
C ASP A 689 -21.39 39.61 -2.31
N LEU A 690 -20.94 39.35 -1.07
CA LEU A 690 -21.13 40.25 0.07
C LEU A 690 -19.95 41.21 0.24
N ASN A 691 -20.19 42.51 0.05
CA ASN A 691 -19.18 43.57 0.14
C ASN A 691 -18.80 44.00 1.59
N ALA A 692 -19.04 43.14 2.58
CA ALA A 692 -18.70 43.35 3.99
C ALA A 692 -18.41 42.01 4.65
N ASP A 693 -17.54 41.98 5.66
CA ASP A 693 -17.35 40.80 6.50
C ASP A 693 -18.51 40.71 7.52
N PRO A 694 -19.27 39.60 7.59
CA PRO A 694 -20.21 39.36 8.68
C PRO A 694 -19.47 39.30 10.02
N GLU A 695 -20.08 39.86 11.07
CA GLU A 695 -19.74 39.75 12.50
C GLU A 695 -18.31 39.22 12.82
N GLY A 696 -17.39 40.11 13.21
CA GLY A 696 -15.96 39.81 13.38
C GLY A 696 -15.54 38.86 14.52
N GLN A 697 -16.45 38.02 15.01
CA GLN A 697 -16.19 36.90 15.92
C GLN A 697 -16.64 35.59 15.28
N PRO A 698 -15.89 34.49 15.43
CA PRO A 698 -16.32 33.18 14.94
C PRO A 698 -17.52 32.67 15.74
N LEU A 699 -18.38 31.87 15.09
CA LEU A 699 -19.35 31.05 15.79
C LEU A 699 -18.62 29.87 16.45
N VAL A 700 -18.75 29.71 17.76
CA VAL A 700 -18.24 28.56 18.53
C VAL A 700 -19.45 27.69 18.90
N PRO A 701 -19.56 26.44 18.41
CA PRO A 701 -20.79 25.64 18.54
C PRO A 701 -21.16 25.19 19.95
N ASP A 702 -20.22 25.25 20.89
CA ASP A 702 -20.35 24.80 22.28
C ASP A 702 -20.34 25.98 23.27
N ASP A 703 -20.77 27.18 22.85
CA ASP A 703 -20.69 28.38 23.70
C ASP A 703 -21.58 28.34 24.95
N GLU A 704 -22.53 27.40 25.00
CA GLU A 704 -23.36 27.07 26.15
C GLU A 704 -22.64 26.22 27.22
N LYS A 705 -21.59 25.49 26.85
CA LYS A 705 -20.84 24.61 27.77
C LYS A 705 -19.79 25.37 28.58
N ALA A 706 -19.34 24.77 29.68
CA ALA A 706 -18.19 25.31 30.43
C ALA A 706 -16.93 25.31 29.54
N ARG A 707 -16.09 26.35 29.63
CA ARG A 707 -14.94 26.57 28.72
C ARG A 707 -14.00 25.35 28.58
N GLY A 708 -13.81 24.57 29.63
CA GLY A 708 -12.96 23.36 29.62
C GLY A 708 -13.59 22.12 28.97
N GLU A 709 -14.88 22.16 28.65
CA GLU A 709 -15.66 21.06 28.05
C GLU A 709 -16.01 21.33 26.57
N ARG A 710 -15.63 22.50 26.04
CA ARG A 710 -15.90 22.91 24.66
C ARG A 710 -14.95 22.21 23.71
N ARG A 711 -15.47 21.75 22.57
CA ARG A 711 -14.65 21.27 21.46
C ARG A 711 -13.92 22.46 20.84
N PRO A 712 -12.64 22.35 20.47
CA PRO A 712 -11.89 23.38 19.73
C PRO A 712 -12.35 23.45 18.27
N ILE A 713 -13.61 23.85 18.06
CA ILE A 713 -14.27 24.02 16.76
C ILE A 713 -14.72 25.49 16.61
N ALA A 714 -14.58 26.05 15.41
CA ALA A 714 -15.02 27.41 15.09
C ALA A 714 -15.49 27.54 13.64
N GLN A 715 -16.59 28.25 13.41
CA GLN A 715 -17.05 28.66 12.08
C GLN A 715 -16.78 30.15 11.84
N TRP A 716 -16.05 30.41 10.78
CA TRP A 716 -15.65 31.72 10.27
C TRP A 716 -16.50 32.06 9.06
N THR A 717 -17.04 33.28 9.02
CA THR A 717 -17.74 33.78 7.84
C THR A 717 -16.98 34.98 7.28
N LEU A 718 -16.45 34.85 6.08
CA LEU A 718 -15.59 35.86 5.44
C LEU A 718 -16.32 36.47 4.24
N GLY A 719 -16.44 37.79 4.20
CA GLY A 719 -16.95 38.50 3.04
C GLY A 719 -15.85 38.81 2.02
N ARG A 720 -16.24 39.49 0.95
CA ARG A 720 -15.32 39.95 -0.10
C ARG A 720 -14.11 40.73 0.44
N PRO A 721 -14.21 41.63 1.45
CA PRO A 721 -13.03 42.32 1.99
C PRO A 721 -11.96 41.37 2.52
N SER A 722 -12.32 40.38 3.35
CA SER A 722 -11.37 39.39 3.87
C SER A 722 -10.86 38.44 2.78
N ILE A 723 -11.70 38.02 1.83
CA ILE A 723 -11.28 37.18 0.69
C ILE A 723 -10.24 37.93 -0.15
N SER A 724 -10.54 39.15 -0.58
CA SER A 724 -9.63 39.98 -1.38
C SER A 724 -8.33 40.30 -0.65
N ALA A 725 -8.37 40.54 0.67
CA ALA A 725 -7.17 40.77 1.47
C ALA A 725 -6.30 39.51 1.60
N SER A 726 -6.92 38.33 1.68
CA SER A 726 -6.20 37.05 1.74
C SER A 726 -5.51 36.75 0.41
N LEU A 727 -6.21 36.92 -0.71
CA LEU A 727 -5.66 36.78 -2.07
C LEU A 727 -4.51 37.77 -2.32
N LYS A 728 -4.66 39.06 -1.99
CA LYS A 728 -3.56 40.04 -2.09
C LYS A 728 -2.36 39.63 -1.23
N GLY A 729 -2.61 39.12 -0.03
CA GLY A 729 -1.57 38.60 0.87
C GLY A 729 -0.77 37.42 0.29
N MET A 730 -1.38 36.61 -0.59
CA MET A 730 -0.66 35.55 -1.31
C MET A 730 0.35 36.09 -2.35
N LEU A 731 0.07 37.24 -2.97
CA LEU A 731 0.99 37.90 -3.89
C LEU A 731 2.10 38.68 -3.17
N SER A 732 1.75 39.40 -2.11
CA SER A 732 2.67 40.29 -1.39
C SER A 732 3.54 39.57 -0.35
N GLY A 733 3.19 38.33 0.03
CA GLY A 733 3.81 37.62 1.15
C GLY A 733 3.36 38.15 2.52
N GLU A 734 2.26 38.90 2.59
CA GLU A 734 1.74 39.43 3.85
C GLU A 734 1.17 38.31 4.74
N ALA A 735 1.68 38.24 5.98
CA ALA A 735 1.37 37.18 6.95
C ALA A 735 0.12 37.42 7.81
N ALA A 736 -0.71 38.43 7.49
CA ALA A 736 -1.95 38.68 8.22
C ALA A 736 -3.01 37.62 7.86
N GLY A 737 -3.35 36.78 8.84
CA GLY A 737 -4.46 35.83 8.79
C GLY A 737 -5.81 36.47 9.14
N ARG A 738 -6.90 35.83 8.72
CA ARG A 738 -8.30 36.20 8.96
C ARG A 738 -8.98 35.29 9.98
N ILE A 739 -8.41 34.11 10.23
CA ILE A 739 -8.78 33.22 11.34
C ILE A 739 -7.76 33.33 12.48
N ARG A 740 -8.18 33.00 13.71
CA ARG A 740 -7.31 32.90 14.90
C ARG A 740 -7.77 31.76 15.79
N VAL A 741 -7.01 31.43 16.84
CA VAL A 741 -7.54 30.62 17.96
C VAL A 741 -8.59 31.48 18.68
N PRO A 742 -9.85 31.04 18.84
CA PRO A 742 -10.86 31.74 19.64
C PRO A 742 -10.50 31.77 21.12
N ASP A 743 -10.79 32.88 21.81
CA ASP A 743 -10.57 33.02 23.25
C ASP A 743 -11.53 32.14 24.07
N GLU A 744 -12.62 31.71 23.45
CA GLU A 744 -13.68 30.87 23.98
C GLU A 744 -13.30 29.39 24.08
N TRP A 745 -12.23 28.94 23.41
CA TRP A 745 -11.76 27.55 23.41
C TRP A 745 -11.10 27.15 24.75
N PRO A 746 -11.05 25.84 25.08
CA PRO A 746 -10.35 25.35 26.26
C PRO A 746 -8.86 25.78 26.25
N PRO A 747 -8.23 25.99 27.42
CA PRO A 747 -6.80 26.27 27.50
C PRO A 747 -6.00 25.08 26.93
N LEU A 748 -5.04 25.38 26.04
CA LEU A 748 -4.12 24.39 25.46
C LEU A 748 -3.51 23.50 26.56
N GLY A 749 -3.52 22.18 26.34
CA GLY A 749 -3.03 21.19 27.30
C GLY A 749 -4.01 20.75 28.39
N THR A 750 -5.25 21.27 28.42
CA THR A 750 -6.31 20.71 29.27
C THR A 750 -7.02 19.59 28.50
N PRO A 751 -6.91 18.30 28.88
CA PRO A 751 -7.77 17.28 28.28
C PRO A 751 -9.23 17.62 28.62
N PRO A 752 -10.19 17.49 27.67
CA PRO A 752 -11.60 17.63 28.00
C PRO A 752 -11.94 16.61 29.09
N ALA A 753 -12.71 17.03 30.09
CA ALA A 753 -13.09 16.15 31.19
C ALA A 753 -13.86 14.95 30.61
N ALA A 754 -13.24 13.77 30.65
CA ALA A 754 -13.92 12.54 30.25
C ALA A 754 -15.22 12.45 31.04
N ALA A 755 -16.34 12.31 30.33
CA ALA A 755 -17.65 12.15 30.95
C ALA A 755 -17.70 10.80 31.66
N VAL A 756 -17.26 10.75 32.92
CA VAL A 756 -17.27 9.55 33.75
C VAL A 756 -18.73 9.19 34.05
N MET A 757 -19.34 8.43 33.16
CA MET A 757 -20.47 7.59 33.51
C MET A 757 -19.98 6.61 34.57
N LYS A 758 -20.31 6.91 35.83
CA LYS A 758 -20.18 5.96 36.93
C LYS A 758 -21.16 4.81 36.70
N VAL A 759 -20.70 3.78 36.01
CA VAL A 759 -21.28 2.45 36.12
C VAL A 759 -20.65 1.82 37.35
N GLU A 760 -21.38 1.79 38.46
CA GLU A 760 -20.97 1.01 39.64
C GLU A 760 -21.12 -0.48 39.31
N PRO A 761 -20.07 -1.30 39.44
CA PRO A 761 -20.16 -2.72 39.12
C PRO A 761 -20.80 -3.49 40.28
N GLU A 762 -22.11 -3.72 40.21
CA GLU A 762 -22.75 -4.79 41.00
C GLU A 762 -22.32 -6.17 40.44
N LEU A 763 -21.17 -6.62 40.93
CA LEU A 763 -20.65 -7.98 40.72
C LEU A 763 -21.44 -8.99 41.57
N ASP A 764 -22.61 -9.42 41.10
CA ASP A 764 -23.31 -10.59 41.67
C ASP A 764 -22.64 -11.89 41.19
N VAL A 765 -21.63 -12.32 41.94
CA VAL A 765 -20.88 -13.56 41.69
C VAL A 765 -21.65 -14.77 42.25
N SER A 766 -22.77 -15.15 41.62
CA SER A 766 -23.56 -16.31 42.10
C SER A 766 -24.34 -17.16 41.07
N VAL A 767 -23.94 -17.21 39.79
CA VAL A 767 -24.52 -18.18 38.83
C VAL A 767 -23.47 -19.07 38.16
N ALA A 768 -23.37 -20.32 38.62
CA ALA A 768 -22.69 -21.37 37.86
C ALA A 768 -23.58 -21.81 36.67
N PRO A 769 -23.07 -21.86 35.43
CA PRO A 769 -23.87 -22.28 34.28
C PRO A 769 -24.14 -23.78 34.33
N THR A 770 -25.37 -24.16 34.67
CA THR A 770 -25.87 -25.52 34.39
C THR A 770 -25.94 -25.73 32.89
N ALA A 771 -25.31 -26.81 32.41
CA ALA A 771 -25.36 -27.18 31.00
C ALA A 771 -26.81 -27.29 30.53
N ARG A 772 -27.17 -26.53 29.50
CA ARG A 772 -28.38 -26.74 28.72
C ARG A 772 -27.99 -27.41 27.41
N ASP A 773 -28.71 -28.46 27.05
CA ASP A 773 -28.55 -29.15 25.77
C ASP A 773 -28.70 -28.15 24.62
N ILE A 774 -27.62 -28.00 23.84
CA ILE A 774 -27.66 -27.32 22.56
C ILE A 774 -28.20 -28.34 21.56
N GLY A 775 -29.37 -28.07 20.99
CA GLY A 775 -29.96 -28.89 19.93
C GLY A 775 -29.04 -28.99 18.69
N PRO A 776 -29.29 -29.94 17.78
CA PRO A 776 -28.39 -30.20 16.66
C PRO A 776 -28.16 -28.94 15.81
N VAL A 777 -26.88 -28.63 15.61
CA VAL A 777 -26.41 -27.55 14.74
C VAL A 777 -26.95 -27.78 13.33
N ILE A 778 -27.64 -26.77 12.78
CA ILE A 778 -28.03 -26.75 11.37
C ILE A 778 -26.77 -26.39 10.57
N GLU A 779 -26.32 -27.29 9.70
CA GLU A 779 -25.19 -27.02 8.80
C GLU A 779 -25.50 -25.83 7.88
N PRO A 780 -24.60 -24.84 7.74
CA PRO A 780 -24.75 -23.81 6.73
C PRO A 780 -24.56 -24.43 5.33
N ALA A 781 -25.46 -24.10 4.41
CA ALA A 781 -25.42 -24.63 3.05
C ALA A 781 -24.14 -24.20 2.31
N TYR A 782 -23.27 -25.16 2.03
CA TYR A 782 -22.05 -24.96 1.25
C TYR A 782 -22.39 -24.44 -0.17
N VAL A 783 -21.99 -23.20 -0.46
CA VAL A 783 -21.88 -22.71 -1.84
C VAL A 783 -20.62 -23.34 -2.43
N LYS A 784 -20.80 -24.22 -3.43
CA LYS A 784 -19.67 -24.85 -4.14
C LYS A 784 -18.96 -23.82 -5.03
N SER A 785 -17.82 -23.31 -4.57
CA SER A 785 -16.76 -22.89 -5.49
C SER A 785 -16.15 -24.13 -6.15
N ALA A 786 -15.84 -24.06 -7.45
CA ALA A 786 -15.41 -25.20 -8.23
C ALA A 786 -13.91 -25.49 -8.02
N ALA A 787 -13.59 -26.37 -7.06
CA ALA A 787 -12.25 -26.96 -6.98
C ALA A 787 -12.05 -27.98 -8.11
N ILE A 788 -11.10 -27.71 -9.02
CA ILE A 788 -10.66 -28.68 -10.03
C ILE A 788 -9.75 -29.70 -9.36
N CYS A 789 -10.31 -30.84 -8.95
CA CYS A 789 -9.51 -31.96 -8.46
C CYS A 789 -8.90 -32.72 -9.65
N ALA A 790 -7.58 -32.81 -9.71
CA ALA A 790 -6.89 -33.74 -10.60
C ALA A 790 -7.00 -35.17 -10.04
N GLU A 791 -7.72 -36.05 -10.72
CA GLU A 791 -7.79 -37.47 -10.36
C GLU A 791 -6.52 -38.23 -10.78
N PRO A 792 -6.05 -39.21 -9.98
CA PRO A 792 -4.91 -40.04 -10.35
C PRO A 792 -5.30 -41.09 -11.40
N ILE A 793 -4.58 -41.13 -12.51
CA ILE A 793 -4.80 -42.09 -13.59
C ILE A 793 -4.53 -43.52 -13.10
N ALA A 794 -5.59 -44.34 -13.05
CA ALA A 794 -5.49 -45.77 -12.77
C ALA A 794 -5.10 -46.56 -14.04
N ASN A 795 -4.20 -47.54 -13.90
CA ASN A 795 -3.85 -48.46 -14.99
C ASN A 795 -5.03 -49.37 -15.38
N PRO A 796 -5.36 -49.53 -16.67
CA PRO A 796 -6.38 -50.49 -17.11
C PRO A 796 -5.83 -51.94 -17.12
N PRO A 797 -6.68 -52.96 -16.88
CA PRO A 797 -6.27 -54.35 -16.80
C PRO A 797 -6.15 -55.02 -18.17
N SER A 798 -5.37 -56.10 -18.22
CA SER A 798 -5.16 -56.93 -19.41
C SER A 798 -6.25 -57.99 -19.60
N THR A 799 -6.95 -57.96 -20.74
CA THR A 799 -7.67 -59.13 -21.31
C THR A 799 -7.55 -59.09 -22.83
N GLY A 800 -7.10 -60.20 -23.43
CA GLY A 800 -6.98 -60.33 -24.90
C GLY A 800 -8.21 -60.96 -25.54
N GLY A 801 -8.33 -60.87 -26.88
CA GLY A 801 -9.43 -61.50 -27.61
C GLY A 801 -9.59 -61.09 -29.08
N MET A 802 -8.73 -61.63 -29.94
CA MET A 802 -9.00 -62.12 -31.31
C MET A 802 -9.86 -61.30 -32.34
N LEU A 803 -9.26 -61.10 -33.53
CA LEU A 803 -9.77 -61.37 -34.91
C LEU A 803 -9.70 -60.22 -35.96
N GLU A 804 -9.13 -60.60 -37.11
CA GLU A 804 -9.42 -60.21 -38.50
C GLU A 804 -9.30 -58.73 -38.93
N THR A 805 -8.16 -58.33 -39.52
CA THR A 805 -7.85 -58.35 -40.97
C THR A 805 -8.69 -57.42 -41.86
N TYR A 806 -8.08 -56.31 -42.33
CA TYR A 806 -8.16 -55.87 -43.73
C TYR A 806 -7.01 -54.90 -44.09
N ARG A 807 -6.38 -55.10 -45.27
CA ARG A 807 -5.50 -54.17 -46.04
C ARG A 807 -6.19 -53.95 -47.40
N PRO A 808 -5.88 -52.92 -48.25
CA PRO A 808 -4.58 -52.25 -48.50
C PRO A 808 -4.75 -50.70 -48.60
N ALA A 809 -4.05 -49.84 -49.37
CA ALA A 809 -2.91 -49.90 -50.32
C ALA A 809 -2.18 -48.54 -50.45
N GLY A 810 -0.84 -48.56 -50.56
CA GLY A 810 -0.01 -47.47 -51.15
C GLY A 810 0.17 -46.19 -50.30
N SER A 811 1.28 -45.44 -50.37
CA SER A 811 2.51 -45.57 -51.18
C SER A 811 3.74 -44.93 -50.52
N GLN A 812 4.92 -45.55 -50.69
CA GLN A 812 6.23 -44.95 -51.06
C GLN A 812 6.28 -43.40 -51.14
N ARG A 813 7.23 -42.61 -50.59
CA ARG A 813 8.69 -42.70 -50.24
C ARG A 813 9.04 -41.51 -49.29
N SER A 814 10.21 -41.35 -48.62
CA SER A 814 11.36 -42.21 -48.24
C SER A 814 12.33 -41.45 -47.29
N THR A 815 13.44 -42.10 -46.89
CA THR A 815 14.74 -41.52 -46.45
C THR A 815 14.82 -40.65 -45.18
N THR A 816 15.24 -41.33 -44.11
CA THR A 816 16.11 -40.96 -42.95
C THR A 816 17.35 -40.09 -43.26
N PRO A 817 18.20 -39.66 -42.28
CA PRO A 817 18.05 -39.62 -40.79
C PRO A 817 18.63 -38.34 -40.09
N CYS A 818 18.66 -38.38 -38.74
CA CYS A 818 19.71 -37.84 -37.83
C CYS A 818 19.62 -36.42 -37.20
N VAL A 819 19.59 -36.44 -35.86
CA VAL A 819 20.51 -35.74 -34.92
C VAL A 819 20.56 -34.21 -34.97
N LEU A 820 19.79 -33.56 -34.08
CA LEU A 820 20.28 -33.14 -32.76
C LEU A 820 19.10 -33.00 -31.79
#